data_AF-A0A920CST8-F1
#
_entry.id   AF-A0A920CST8-F1
#
_cell.length_a   1.000
_cell.length_b   1.000
_cell.length_c   1.000
_cell.angle_alpha   90.00
_cell.angle_beta   90.00
_cell.angle_gamma   90.00
#
_symmetry.space_group_name_H-M   'P 1'
#
loop_
_entity.id
_entity.type
_entity.pdbx_description
1 polymer ?
#
loop_
_entity_poly.entity_id
_entity_poly.type
_entity_poly.pdbx_seq_one_letter_code
_entity_poly.pdbx_strand_id
1 'polypeptide(L)'
;MERETYRIAQEADRFVGRVEERSQLSKWLQDETARSRIFSITGMGGIGKSSLMSQLSRLGKNAGCVCLWLDGRSFTPTPASFLESLSAAASLEQLEQAEPGSLRILTKAGPLKRVMLFIDNFEELSLLEGWLLDAFLPKLSSAGVAVLLASRPRLPITWITHPVWGLRMTEFRLAHFTNQEMVDYIQSFGTFPDETVGRLARLSDGHPLALALSVETAIKDKACGPDKQIISQSISARVLRELASEKLQPMVDVLTVLPEANQEMLSRLTGRTVTTQQFRELAGLSFVRSGTGGLALHDVARMHLLKDFRQREPKRLLELQCSSAQLLYGKFQRADRKQRRGIASQMLMLSKELLSPHRGYADFSGDSIPPLEQPNAADLPNLHQMLEEWCVYSVDPHMNRSYHDFLDELADRFPESIAIVRDSQGRPAGMFIIVLVYYETGLLLQRYFPNELSECFTEEEWKCEPDKADTYFPVLTAATNSMSGYSKEEIIGLLMLDHLSLLGDGSRAILVATNDVLKQQLRGIGFRIRPTATRNCDVSWAEAHILELDLREGNFGDWVLSFFKGSGEMESVMMDVFHALSPGDQERQLRKILLSLHDPVELEKYAGAFPGVGSGIDLQRFMLRLMKISGEAGLTEEYGSLLYAAYWQHAGNSDAAALECSMSRATFYRYLKKAIANFARVLAAQLQNSAMEPEH
;
A
#
# COMPACT_ATOMS: atom_id res chain seq x y z
N MET A 1 13.88 -32.66 5.36
CA MET A 1 13.52 -33.20 4.04
C MET A 1 12.36 -34.18 4.12
N GLU A 2 12.50 -35.42 4.64
CA GLU A 2 11.39 -36.41 4.63
C GLU A 2 10.05 -35.95 5.23
N ARG A 3 10.07 -35.11 6.27
CA ARG A 3 8.83 -34.60 6.92
C ARG A 3 8.21 -33.37 6.24
N GLU A 4 8.98 -32.65 5.44
CA GLU A 4 8.49 -31.52 4.63
C GLU A 4 7.79 -32.03 3.36
N THR A 5 8.35 -33.10 2.78
CA THR A 5 7.68 -33.95 1.78
C THR A 5 6.36 -34.54 2.32
N TYR A 6 6.32 -34.93 3.60
CA TYR A 6 5.12 -35.45 4.28
C TYR A 6 4.01 -34.40 4.47
N ARG A 7 4.36 -33.10 4.57
CA ARG A 7 3.38 -32.01 4.71
C ARG A 7 2.85 -31.53 3.37
N ILE A 8 3.72 -31.42 2.36
CA ILE A 8 3.27 -31.24 0.96
C ILE A 8 2.31 -32.38 0.59
N ALA A 9 2.57 -33.61 1.03
CA ALA A 9 1.66 -34.74 0.85
C ALA A 9 0.33 -34.58 1.63
N GLN A 10 0.34 -34.16 2.91
CA GLN A 10 -0.90 -33.98 3.69
C GLN A 10 -1.78 -32.80 3.24
N GLU A 11 -1.20 -31.68 2.79
CA GLU A 11 -1.96 -30.58 2.19
C GLU A 11 -2.39 -30.91 0.73
N ALA A 12 -1.70 -31.82 0.03
CA ALA A 12 -2.12 -32.34 -1.28
C ALA A 12 -3.35 -33.23 -1.22
N ASP A 13 -3.43 -34.09 -0.21
CA ASP A 13 -4.56 -35.00 -0.01
C ASP A 13 -5.84 -34.29 0.46
N ARG A 14 -5.76 -32.99 0.82
CA ARG A 14 -6.89 -32.19 1.33
C ARG A 14 -7.33 -31.06 0.40
N PHE A 15 -6.80 -30.99 -0.81
CA PHE A 15 -7.21 -29.98 -1.78
C PHE A 15 -8.59 -30.34 -2.37
N VAL A 16 -9.59 -29.51 -2.12
CA VAL A 16 -10.98 -29.71 -2.55
C VAL A 16 -11.39 -28.70 -3.62
N GLY A 17 -12.21 -29.17 -4.56
CA GLY A 17 -12.81 -28.32 -5.59
C GLY A 17 -11.85 -27.94 -6.72
N ARG A 18 -12.18 -26.83 -7.40
CA ARG A 18 -11.42 -26.29 -8.56
C ARG A 18 -11.25 -27.31 -9.70
N VAL A 19 -12.30 -28.11 -9.92
CA VAL A 19 -12.27 -29.25 -10.86
C VAL A 19 -12.06 -28.76 -12.30
N GLU A 20 -12.70 -27.65 -12.67
CA GLU A 20 -12.58 -27.09 -14.02
C GLU A 20 -11.16 -26.57 -14.29
N GLU A 21 -10.60 -25.78 -13.37
CA GLU A 21 -9.26 -25.22 -13.48
C GLU A 21 -8.20 -26.33 -13.60
N ARG A 22 -8.33 -27.37 -12.78
CA ARG A 22 -7.48 -28.57 -12.85
C ARG A 22 -7.66 -29.33 -14.15
N SER A 23 -8.89 -29.48 -14.62
CA SER A 23 -9.21 -30.16 -15.88
C SER A 23 -8.58 -29.46 -17.09
N GLN A 24 -8.62 -28.13 -17.11
CA GLN A 24 -8.00 -27.32 -18.17
C GLN A 24 -6.47 -27.50 -18.22
N LEU A 25 -5.80 -27.52 -17.06
CA LEU A 25 -4.36 -27.83 -17.04
C LEU A 25 -4.09 -29.27 -17.47
N SER A 26 -4.86 -30.24 -16.98
CA SER A 26 -4.68 -31.65 -17.36
C SER A 26 -4.84 -31.87 -18.86
N LYS A 27 -5.81 -31.19 -19.51
CA LYS A 27 -5.96 -31.20 -20.97
C LYS A 27 -4.71 -30.66 -21.67
N TRP A 28 -4.15 -29.56 -21.16
CA TRP A 28 -2.89 -29.02 -21.69
C TRP A 28 -1.75 -30.04 -21.54
N LEU A 29 -1.57 -30.63 -20.35
CA LEU A 29 -0.52 -31.62 -20.07
C LEU A 29 -0.60 -32.88 -20.96
N GLN A 30 -1.81 -33.31 -21.32
CA GLN A 30 -2.04 -34.51 -22.13
C GLN A 30 -1.92 -34.28 -23.64
N ASP A 31 -2.05 -33.04 -24.11
CA ASP A 31 -1.95 -32.69 -25.54
C ASP A 31 -0.48 -32.59 -25.97
N GLU A 32 0.02 -33.58 -26.72
CA GLU A 32 1.41 -33.61 -27.24
C GLU A 32 1.74 -32.43 -28.19
N THR A 33 0.73 -31.78 -28.76
CA THR A 33 0.88 -30.62 -29.64
C THR A 33 0.60 -29.29 -28.94
N ALA A 34 0.47 -29.32 -27.60
CA ALA A 34 0.09 -28.16 -26.81
C ALA A 34 1.04 -26.98 -27.00
N ARG A 35 0.48 -25.90 -27.55
CA ARG A 35 1.15 -24.60 -27.64
C ARG A 35 1.39 -24.02 -26.26
N SER A 36 2.36 -23.13 -26.17
CA SER A 36 2.62 -22.39 -24.94
C SER A 36 1.43 -21.50 -24.58
N ARG A 37 1.06 -21.48 -23.29
CA ARG A 37 -0.23 -20.97 -22.82
C ARG A 37 -0.06 -20.16 -21.54
N ILE A 38 -0.91 -19.16 -21.34
CA ILE A 38 -1.00 -18.39 -20.10
C ILE A 38 -2.24 -18.82 -19.33
N PHE A 39 -2.09 -19.08 -18.04
CA PHE A 39 -3.20 -19.29 -17.12
C PHE A 39 -3.21 -18.14 -16.12
N SER A 40 -4.21 -17.26 -16.23
CA SER A 40 -4.39 -16.13 -15.31
C SER A 40 -5.30 -16.58 -14.17
N ILE A 41 -4.81 -16.55 -12.93
CA ILE A 41 -5.55 -16.96 -11.73
C ILE A 41 -5.85 -15.70 -10.91
N THR A 42 -7.12 -15.31 -10.86
CA THR A 42 -7.53 -14.02 -10.26
C THR A 42 -8.56 -14.23 -9.15
N GLY A 43 -8.60 -13.30 -8.19
CA GLY A 43 -9.58 -13.33 -7.11
C GLY A 43 -9.07 -12.71 -5.81
N MET A 44 -9.98 -12.50 -4.85
CA MET A 44 -9.68 -11.81 -3.60
C MET A 44 -8.60 -12.49 -2.74
N GLY A 45 -8.08 -11.77 -1.74
CA GLY A 45 -7.19 -12.35 -0.73
C GLY A 45 -7.86 -13.54 -0.01
N GLY A 46 -7.13 -14.64 0.20
CA GLY A 46 -7.66 -15.81 0.91
C GLY A 46 -8.61 -16.73 0.09
N ILE A 47 -8.83 -16.46 -1.21
CA ILE A 47 -9.70 -17.28 -2.08
C ILE A 47 -9.06 -18.62 -2.54
N GLY A 48 -7.77 -18.83 -2.23
CA GLY A 48 -7.04 -20.06 -2.55
C GLY A 48 -6.21 -20.05 -3.84
N LYS A 49 -5.81 -18.88 -4.37
CA LYS A 49 -4.95 -18.77 -5.59
C LYS A 49 -3.64 -19.55 -5.46
N SER A 50 -2.84 -19.25 -4.42
CA SER A 50 -1.56 -19.91 -4.17
C SER A 50 -1.74 -21.41 -3.91
N SER A 51 -2.83 -21.82 -3.26
CA SER A 51 -3.19 -23.22 -3.04
C SER A 51 -3.50 -23.93 -4.36
N LEU A 52 -4.25 -23.30 -5.27
CA LEU A 52 -4.50 -23.82 -6.61
C LEU A 52 -3.19 -23.94 -7.39
N MET A 53 -2.35 -22.90 -7.42
CA MET A 53 -1.04 -22.95 -8.09
C MET A 53 -0.16 -24.08 -7.56
N SER A 54 -0.14 -24.28 -6.24
CA SER A 54 0.62 -25.37 -5.61
C SER A 54 0.11 -26.74 -6.06
N GLN A 55 -1.21 -26.90 -6.17
CA GLN A 55 -1.82 -28.13 -6.68
C GLN A 55 -1.54 -28.34 -8.18
N LEU A 56 -1.61 -27.29 -8.99
CA LEU A 56 -1.26 -27.33 -10.41
C LEU A 56 0.22 -27.66 -10.62
N SER A 57 1.12 -27.15 -9.77
CA SER A 57 2.55 -27.50 -9.76
C SER A 57 2.76 -28.98 -9.47
N ARG A 58 2.05 -29.55 -8.48
CA ARG A 58 2.08 -31.00 -8.21
C ARG A 58 1.61 -31.83 -9.40
N LEU A 59 0.50 -31.43 -10.04
CA LEU A 59 0.01 -32.09 -11.26
C LEU A 59 1.05 -32.06 -12.38
N GLY A 60 1.71 -30.91 -12.57
CA GLY A 60 2.80 -30.75 -13.52
C GLY A 60 4.01 -31.65 -13.21
N LYS A 61 4.48 -31.64 -11.96
CA LYS A 61 5.60 -32.49 -11.51
C LYS A 61 5.30 -33.98 -11.68
N ASN A 62 4.09 -34.42 -11.35
CA ASN A 62 3.65 -35.80 -11.55
C ASN A 62 3.58 -36.19 -13.05
N ALA A 63 3.36 -35.22 -13.93
CA ALA A 63 3.43 -35.40 -15.38
C ALA A 63 4.85 -35.21 -15.96
N GLY A 64 5.88 -35.07 -15.11
CA GLY A 64 7.28 -34.91 -15.54
C GLY A 64 7.67 -33.50 -16.02
N CYS A 65 6.86 -32.48 -15.72
CA CYS A 65 7.18 -31.09 -16.07
C CYS A 65 8.19 -30.48 -15.09
N VAL A 66 9.06 -29.61 -15.61
CA VAL A 66 9.88 -28.74 -14.76
C VAL A 66 9.03 -27.57 -14.30
N CYS A 67 8.88 -27.38 -12.99
CA CYS A 67 8.01 -26.37 -12.42
C CYS A 67 8.84 -25.30 -11.70
N LEU A 68 8.95 -24.13 -12.31
CA LEU A 68 9.67 -22.97 -11.77
C LEU A 68 8.70 -22.08 -11.01
N TRP A 69 9.07 -21.65 -9.80
CA TRP A 69 8.21 -20.81 -8.96
C TRP A 69 8.89 -19.48 -8.63
N LEU A 70 8.16 -18.38 -8.81
CA LEU A 70 8.55 -17.02 -8.47
C LEU A 70 7.47 -16.37 -7.61
N ASP A 71 7.88 -15.64 -6.58
CA ASP A 71 7.01 -14.74 -5.80
C ASP A 71 7.34 -13.30 -6.17
N GLY A 72 6.37 -12.56 -6.72
CA GLY A 72 6.55 -11.17 -7.14
C GLY A 72 7.03 -10.22 -6.03
N ARG A 73 6.83 -10.57 -4.75
CA ARG A 73 7.27 -9.77 -3.59
C ARG A 73 8.75 -9.94 -3.26
N SER A 74 9.39 -10.99 -3.79
CA SER A 74 10.72 -11.42 -3.35
C SER A 74 11.88 -10.70 -4.05
N PHE A 75 11.60 -9.87 -5.06
CA PHE A 75 12.61 -9.17 -5.84
C PHE A 75 12.11 -7.81 -6.36
N THR A 76 13.02 -6.98 -6.85
CA THR A 76 12.64 -5.68 -7.44
C THR A 76 12.03 -5.90 -8.82
N PRO A 77 10.97 -5.17 -9.21
CA PRO A 77 10.30 -5.35 -10.50
C PRO A 77 11.13 -4.74 -11.65
N THR A 78 12.31 -5.29 -11.89
CA THR A 78 13.22 -4.94 -12.98
C THR A 78 13.56 -6.17 -13.82
N PRO A 79 13.82 -6.04 -15.14
CA PRO A 79 14.10 -7.19 -15.99
C PRO A 79 15.29 -8.01 -15.50
N ALA A 80 16.34 -7.34 -15.03
CA ALA A 80 17.54 -7.99 -14.51
C ALA A 80 17.24 -8.84 -13.26
N SER A 81 16.52 -8.27 -12.28
CA SER A 81 16.19 -9.00 -11.05
C SER A 81 15.22 -10.15 -11.31
N PHE A 82 14.27 -10.00 -12.24
CA PHE A 82 13.38 -11.06 -12.65
C PHE A 82 14.14 -12.26 -13.26
N LEU A 83 15.07 -11.99 -14.18
CA LEU A 83 15.87 -13.04 -14.84
C LEU A 83 16.81 -13.74 -13.84
N GLU A 84 17.35 -13.01 -12.87
CA GLU A 84 18.18 -13.54 -11.80
C GLU A 84 17.38 -14.50 -10.90
N SER A 85 16.20 -14.08 -10.43
CA SER A 85 15.29 -14.94 -9.64
C SER A 85 14.85 -16.17 -10.42
N LEU A 86 14.54 -16.02 -11.70
CA LEU A 86 14.17 -17.13 -12.59
C LEU A 86 15.32 -18.13 -12.79
N SER A 87 16.56 -17.62 -12.93
CA SER A 87 17.76 -18.44 -13.04
C SER A 87 18.03 -19.21 -11.74
N ALA A 88 17.83 -18.58 -10.58
CA ALA A 88 17.94 -19.24 -9.28
C ALA A 88 16.90 -20.36 -9.13
N ALA A 89 15.64 -20.09 -9.49
CA ALA A 89 14.57 -21.09 -9.47
C ALA A 89 14.86 -22.27 -10.41
N ALA A 90 15.37 -22.00 -11.62
CA ALA A 90 15.76 -23.05 -12.57
C ALA A 90 16.91 -23.92 -12.05
N SER A 91 17.89 -23.31 -11.37
CA SER A 91 19.03 -24.03 -10.81
C SER A 91 18.61 -24.99 -9.69
N LEU A 92 17.65 -24.60 -8.84
CA LEU A 92 17.12 -25.44 -7.76
C LEU A 92 16.32 -26.65 -8.27
N GLU A 93 15.61 -26.53 -9.37
CA GLU A 93 14.84 -27.65 -9.96
C GLU A 93 15.72 -28.59 -10.82
N GLN A 94 16.98 -28.23 -11.12
CA GLN A 94 17.90 -28.97 -12.00
C GLN A 94 19.10 -29.61 -11.27
N LEU A 95 19.01 -29.85 -9.96
CA LEU A 95 20.12 -30.32 -9.08
C LEU A 95 20.97 -31.49 -9.61
N GLU A 96 20.51 -32.28 -10.59
CA GLU A 96 21.23 -33.43 -11.15
C GLU A 96 21.87 -33.20 -12.54
N GLN A 97 21.57 -32.12 -13.28
CA GLN A 97 22.12 -31.84 -14.62
C GLN A 97 22.40 -30.34 -14.87
N ALA A 98 23.14 -29.70 -13.98
CA ALA A 98 23.39 -28.26 -14.07
C ALA A 98 24.44 -27.90 -15.12
N GLU A 99 24.02 -27.21 -16.20
CA GLU A 99 24.78 -26.04 -16.66
C GLU A 99 24.27 -24.83 -15.86
N PRO A 100 25.11 -24.17 -15.05
CA PRO A 100 24.68 -23.03 -14.24
C PRO A 100 24.16 -21.89 -15.12
N GLY A 101 23.00 -21.31 -14.73
CA GLY A 101 22.47 -20.07 -15.32
C GLY A 101 21.71 -20.19 -16.63
N SER A 102 21.40 -21.40 -17.11
CA SER A 102 20.82 -21.57 -18.45
C SER A 102 19.29 -21.48 -18.46
N LEU A 103 18.73 -20.29 -18.71
CA LEU A 103 17.32 -20.10 -19.08
C LEU A 103 16.93 -20.82 -20.40
N ARG A 104 17.86 -21.54 -21.02
CA ARG A 104 17.65 -22.39 -22.20
C ARG A 104 16.58 -23.46 -21.98
N ILE A 105 16.25 -23.81 -20.74
CA ILE A 105 15.14 -24.73 -20.47
C ILE A 105 13.80 -24.19 -20.99
N LEU A 106 13.58 -22.88 -20.89
CA LEU A 106 12.36 -22.23 -21.35
C LEU A 106 12.30 -22.11 -22.88
N THR A 107 13.46 -21.96 -23.52
CA THR A 107 13.55 -21.85 -24.98
C THR A 107 13.60 -23.20 -25.69
N LYS A 108 14.04 -24.26 -25.00
CA LYS A 108 14.06 -25.65 -25.50
C LYS A 108 12.87 -26.49 -25.03
N ALA A 109 11.92 -25.88 -24.32
CA ALA A 109 10.71 -26.58 -23.88
C ALA A 109 9.93 -27.13 -25.08
N GLY A 110 9.28 -28.28 -24.88
CA GLY A 110 8.53 -28.96 -25.92
C GLY A 110 7.77 -30.16 -25.38
N PRO A 111 7.17 -30.98 -26.26
CA PRO A 111 6.28 -32.08 -25.86
C PRO A 111 6.92 -33.08 -24.90
N LEU A 112 8.22 -33.36 -25.11
CA LEU A 112 9.02 -34.31 -24.33
C LEU A 112 9.53 -33.76 -22.99
N LYS A 113 9.64 -32.43 -22.87
CA LYS A 113 10.14 -31.76 -21.65
C LYS A 113 9.46 -30.40 -21.53
N ARG A 114 8.31 -30.42 -20.85
CA ARG A 114 7.47 -29.24 -20.63
C ARG A 114 7.96 -28.44 -19.43
N VAL A 115 7.71 -27.14 -19.48
CA VAL A 115 8.04 -26.21 -18.40
C VAL A 115 6.80 -25.48 -17.96
N MET A 116 6.62 -25.37 -16.64
CA MET A 116 5.58 -24.57 -16.02
C MET A 116 6.24 -23.47 -15.21
N LEU A 117 5.95 -22.21 -15.53
CA LEU A 117 6.43 -21.04 -14.81
C LEU A 117 5.29 -20.47 -13.99
N PHE A 118 5.43 -20.53 -12.67
CA PHE A 118 4.48 -20.02 -11.69
C PHE A 118 4.98 -18.67 -11.18
N ILE A 119 4.15 -17.64 -11.29
CA ILE A 119 4.40 -16.31 -10.75
C ILE A 119 3.23 -15.97 -9.82
N ASP A 120 3.47 -16.09 -8.51
CA ASP A 120 2.51 -15.69 -7.48
C ASP A 120 2.69 -14.20 -7.14
N ASN A 121 1.65 -13.57 -6.60
CA ASN A 121 1.62 -12.12 -6.35
C ASN A 121 2.08 -11.29 -7.56
N PHE A 122 1.56 -11.64 -8.75
CA PHE A 122 1.94 -11.03 -10.01
C PHE A 122 1.66 -9.52 -10.06
N GLU A 123 0.69 -9.01 -9.27
CA GLU A 123 0.43 -7.58 -9.16
C GLU A 123 1.64 -6.73 -8.75
N GLU A 124 2.62 -7.32 -8.07
CA GLU A 124 3.85 -6.64 -7.64
C GLU A 124 4.84 -6.41 -8.79
N LEU A 125 4.59 -7.06 -9.95
CA LEU A 125 5.41 -6.98 -11.15
C LEU A 125 4.76 -6.12 -12.24
N SER A 126 3.81 -5.26 -11.88
CA SER A 126 3.08 -4.38 -12.80
C SER A 126 4.03 -3.53 -13.68
N LEU A 127 5.14 -3.05 -13.12
CA LEU A 127 6.17 -2.29 -13.83
C LEU A 127 6.92 -3.10 -14.90
N LEU A 128 6.81 -4.44 -14.88
CA LEU A 128 7.46 -5.34 -15.83
C LEU A 128 6.52 -5.84 -16.93
N GLU A 129 5.24 -5.53 -16.90
CA GLU A 129 4.25 -6.15 -17.78
C GLU A 129 4.54 -5.95 -19.26
N GLY A 130 4.88 -4.72 -19.68
CA GLY A 130 5.26 -4.42 -21.05
C GLY A 130 6.48 -5.22 -21.49
N TRP A 131 7.55 -5.23 -20.68
CA TRP A 131 8.73 -6.04 -20.95
C TRP A 131 8.42 -7.55 -20.99
N LEU A 132 7.52 -8.03 -20.12
CA LEU A 132 7.10 -9.43 -20.11
C LEU A 132 6.42 -9.81 -21.42
N LEU A 133 5.45 -9.00 -21.86
CA LEU A 133 4.69 -9.21 -23.10
C LEU A 133 5.56 -9.08 -24.35
N ASP A 134 6.41 -8.05 -24.42
CA ASP A 134 7.08 -7.64 -25.66
C ASP A 134 8.48 -8.25 -25.81
N ALA A 135 9.15 -8.59 -24.70
CA ALA A 135 10.54 -9.04 -24.73
C ALA A 135 10.79 -10.41 -24.11
N PHE A 136 10.08 -10.79 -23.04
CA PHE A 136 10.30 -12.06 -22.35
C PHE A 136 9.48 -13.20 -22.96
N LEU A 137 8.16 -13.09 -22.98
CA LEU A 137 7.26 -14.12 -23.48
C LEU A 137 7.55 -14.51 -24.95
N PRO A 138 7.87 -13.58 -25.87
CA PRO A 138 8.20 -13.94 -27.25
C PRO A 138 9.46 -14.79 -27.40
N LYS A 139 10.34 -14.81 -26.39
CA LYS A 139 11.55 -15.66 -26.37
C LYS A 139 11.28 -17.07 -25.85
N LEU A 140 10.12 -17.33 -25.24
CA LEU A 140 9.74 -18.67 -24.79
C LEU A 140 9.51 -19.59 -25.99
N SER A 141 9.69 -20.90 -25.79
CA SER A 141 9.31 -21.87 -26.81
C SER A 141 7.84 -21.71 -27.20
N SER A 142 7.52 -21.91 -28.47
CA SER A 142 6.15 -21.80 -28.97
C SER A 142 5.23 -22.95 -28.50
N ALA A 143 5.83 -24.04 -28.01
CA ALA A 143 5.15 -25.21 -27.47
C ALA A 143 5.74 -25.64 -26.13
N GLY A 144 4.94 -26.29 -25.29
CA GLY A 144 5.40 -26.92 -24.05
C GLY A 144 5.73 -25.97 -22.88
N VAL A 145 5.39 -24.68 -22.94
CA VAL A 145 5.51 -23.75 -21.80
C VAL A 145 4.13 -23.31 -21.28
N ALA A 146 3.85 -23.51 -20.00
CA ALA A 146 2.69 -22.91 -19.32
C ALA A 146 3.16 -21.80 -18.37
N VAL A 147 2.62 -20.59 -18.50
CA VAL A 147 2.89 -19.48 -17.58
C VAL A 147 1.64 -19.27 -16.74
N LEU A 148 1.74 -19.43 -15.43
CA LEU A 148 0.66 -19.29 -14.47
C LEU A 148 0.87 -18.02 -13.66
N LEU A 149 -0.04 -17.06 -13.81
CA LEU A 149 0.03 -15.74 -13.18
C LEU A 149 -1.08 -15.64 -12.13
N ALA A 150 -0.75 -15.66 -10.84
CA ALA A 150 -1.73 -15.36 -9.81
C ALA A 150 -1.69 -13.90 -9.42
N SER A 151 -2.84 -13.24 -9.50
CA SER A 151 -3.01 -11.86 -9.07
C SER A 151 -4.32 -11.65 -8.31
N ARG A 152 -4.37 -10.61 -7.47
CA ARG A 152 -5.65 -10.18 -6.89
C ARG A 152 -6.56 -9.51 -7.93
N PRO A 153 -6.12 -8.40 -8.57
CA PRO A 153 -6.88 -7.81 -9.65
C PRO A 153 -6.90 -8.74 -10.86
N ARG A 154 -7.79 -8.44 -11.80
CA ARG A 154 -7.73 -9.05 -13.12
C ARG A 154 -6.48 -8.56 -13.85
N LEU A 155 -5.89 -9.39 -14.71
CA LEU A 155 -4.82 -8.91 -15.60
C LEU A 155 -5.31 -7.72 -16.44
N PRO A 156 -4.47 -6.72 -16.70
CA PRO A 156 -4.84 -5.55 -17.48
C PRO A 156 -5.34 -5.91 -18.90
N ILE A 157 -6.12 -5.01 -19.49
CA ILE A 157 -6.73 -5.22 -20.81
C ILE A 157 -5.69 -5.47 -21.91
N THR A 158 -4.47 -4.95 -21.72
CA THR A 158 -3.30 -5.16 -22.59
C THR A 158 -2.97 -6.65 -22.75
N TRP A 159 -3.02 -7.44 -21.67
CA TRP A 159 -2.80 -8.90 -21.72
C TRP A 159 -3.92 -9.62 -22.46
N ILE A 160 -5.16 -9.22 -22.19
CA ILE A 160 -6.37 -9.88 -22.72
C ILE A 160 -6.53 -9.64 -24.22
N THR A 161 -6.21 -8.44 -24.67
CA THR A 161 -6.33 -8.03 -26.07
C THR A 161 -5.04 -8.26 -26.87
N HIS A 162 -3.97 -8.74 -26.22
CA HIS A 162 -2.70 -8.99 -26.89
C HIS A 162 -2.87 -9.98 -28.07
N PRO A 163 -2.39 -9.65 -29.29
CA PRO A 163 -2.68 -10.44 -30.50
C PRO A 163 -2.29 -11.92 -30.44
N VAL A 164 -1.16 -12.22 -29.79
CA VAL A 164 -0.66 -13.60 -29.63
C VAL A 164 -1.11 -14.22 -28.30
N TRP A 165 -0.74 -13.59 -27.18
CA TRP A 165 -0.92 -14.14 -25.84
C TRP A 165 -2.36 -14.08 -25.34
N GLY A 166 -3.16 -13.09 -25.73
CA GLY A 166 -4.58 -13.02 -25.38
C GLY A 166 -5.35 -14.24 -25.87
N LEU A 167 -5.10 -14.67 -27.11
CA LEU A 167 -5.68 -15.88 -27.71
C LEU A 167 -5.18 -17.18 -27.07
N ARG A 168 -4.03 -17.13 -26.39
CA ARG A 168 -3.40 -18.27 -25.69
C ARG A 168 -3.57 -18.17 -24.18
N MET A 169 -4.46 -17.30 -23.71
CA MET A 169 -4.73 -17.12 -22.29
C MET A 169 -6.00 -17.85 -21.89
N THR A 170 -5.96 -18.47 -20.72
CA THR A 170 -7.12 -19.06 -20.05
C THR A 170 -7.27 -18.35 -18.71
N GLU A 171 -8.43 -17.75 -18.46
CA GLU A 171 -8.68 -16.97 -17.25
C GLU A 171 -9.45 -17.81 -16.22
N PHE A 172 -8.86 -18.01 -15.05
CA PHE A 172 -9.43 -18.65 -13.87
C PHE A 172 -9.80 -17.59 -12.84
N ARG A 173 -11.03 -17.07 -12.94
CA ARG A 173 -11.60 -16.19 -11.91
C ARG A 173 -12.11 -17.04 -10.77
N LEU A 174 -11.37 -17.10 -9.67
CA LEU A 174 -11.72 -17.96 -8.56
C LEU A 174 -12.94 -17.40 -7.82
N ALA A 175 -14.04 -18.13 -7.91
CA ALA A 175 -15.24 -17.88 -7.12
C ALA A 175 -15.08 -18.40 -5.68
N HIS A 176 -16.02 -17.99 -4.82
CA HIS A 176 -16.25 -18.64 -3.52
C HIS A 176 -16.55 -20.13 -3.71
N PHE A 177 -16.26 -20.92 -2.67
CA PHE A 177 -16.62 -22.34 -2.66
C PHE A 177 -18.14 -22.49 -2.72
N THR A 178 -18.56 -23.47 -3.53
CA THR A 178 -19.94 -23.94 -3.53
C THR A 178 -20.27 -24.65 -2.22
N ASN A 179 -21.56 -24.80 -1.91
CA ASN A 179 -21.99 -25.58 -0.75
C ASN A 179 -21.41 -27.00 -0.75
N GLN A 180 -21.31 -27.65 -1.91
CA GLN A 180 -20.74 -28.99 -2.00
C GLN A 180 -19.24 -28.97 -1.70
N GLU A 181 -18.47 -28.05 -2.28
CA GLU A 181 -17.03 -27.93 -1.99
C GLU A 181 -16.77 -27.59 -0.52
N MET A 182 -17.63 -26.80 0.13
CA MET A 182 -17.52 -26.53 1.56
C MET A 182 -17.73 -27.80 2.39
N VAL A 183 -18.77 -28.59 2.07
CA VAL A 183 -19.07 -29.86 2.74
C VAL A 183 -17.91 -30.84 2.57
N ASP A 184 -17.44 -31.01 1.33
CA ASP A 184 -16.33 -31.90 0.98
C ASP A 184 -15.05 -31.50 1.72
N TYR A 185 -14.77 -30.19 1.82
CA TYR A 185 -13.64 -29.66 2.57
C TYR A 185 -13.76 -29.98 4.07
N ILE A 186 -14.92 -29.72 4.69
CA ILE A 186 -15.14 -30.02 6.12
C ILE A 186 -14.94 -31.52 6.38
N GLN A 187 -15.48 -32.39 5.52
CA GLN A 187 -15.40 -33.84 5.66
C GLN A 187 -13.97 -34.38 5.45
N SER A 188 -13.11 -33.67 4.72
CA SER A 188 -11.69 -34.03 4.57
C SER A 188 -10.89 -34.00 5.89
N PHE A 189 -11.40 -33.32 6.93
CA PHE A 189 -10.81 -33.29 8.27
C PHE A 189 -11.42 -34.31 9.23
N GLY A 190 -12.38 -35.12 8.76
CA GLY A 190 -13.05 -36.17 9.52
C GLY A 190 -14.56 -35.97 9.64
N THR A 191 -15.21 -36.83 10.43
CA THR A 191 -16.66 -36.83 10.55
C THR A 191 -17.15 -35.77 11.55
N PHE A 192 -18.06 -34.92 11.09
CA PHE A 192 -18.80 -33.96 11.91
C PHE A 192 -20.31 -34.25 11.83
N PRO A 193 -21.09 -33.96 12.88
CA PRO A 193 -22.55 -33.99 12.79
C PRO A 193 -23.06 -33.01 11.72
N ASP A 194 -24.11 -33.37 11.00
CA ASP A 194 -24.67 -32.56 9.88
C ASP A 194 -25.01 -31.12 10.30
N GLU A 195 -25.48 -30.93 11.54
CA GLU A 195 -25.75 -29.60 12.10
C GLU A 195 -24.48 -28.74 12.17
N THR A 196 -23.37 -29.33 12.61
CA THR A 196 -22.06 -28.67 12.69
C THR A 196 -21.51 -28.37 11.30
N VAL A 197 -21.64 -29.30 10.34
CA VAL A 197 -21.24 -29.08 8.94
C VAL A 197 -22.01 -27.90 8.35
N GLY A 198 -23.34 -27.89 8.50
CA GLY A 198 -24.19 -26.81 8.03
C GLY A 198 -23.89 -25.47 8.71
N ARG A 199 -23.54 -25.47 9.99
CA ARG A 199 -23.12 -24.27 10.72
C ARG A 199 -21.79 -23.72 10.20
N LEU A 200 -20.78 -24.58 10.03
CA LEU A 200 -19.46 -24.19 9.53
C LEU A 200 -19.54 -23.62 8.10
N ALA A 201 -20.30 -24.27 7.22
CA ALA A 201 -20.53 -23.78 5.86
C ALA A 201 -21.18 -22.38 5.88
N ARG A 202 -22.26 -22.18 6.65
CA ARG A 202 -22.95 -20.88 6.78
C ARG A 202 -22.08 -19.78 7.38
N LEU A 203 -21.20 -20.09 8.33
CA LEU A 203 -20.31 -19.10 8.95
C LEU A 203 -19.19 -18.64 8.01
N SER A 204 -18.74 -19.53 7.12
CA SER A 204 -17.67 -19.22 6.17
C SER A 204 -18.13 -18.45 4.93
N ASP A 205 -19.43 -18.47 4.64
CA ASP A 205 -20.05 -17.85 3.46
C ASP A 205 -19.33 -18.16 2.13
N GLY A 206 -18.79 -19.38 2.01
CA GLY A 206 -18.03 -19.80 0.83
C GLY A 206 -16.60 -19.26 0.74
N HIS A 207 -16.12 -18.46 1.69
CA HIS A 207 -14.73 -17.99 1.72
C HIS A 207 -13.79 -19.11 2.19
N PRO A 208 -12.84 -19.59 1.35
CA PRO A 208 -11.99 -20.75 1.67
C PRO A 208 -11.13 -20.56 2.93
N LEU A 209 -10.52 -19.38 3.11
CA LEU A 209 -9.75 -19.09 4.33
C LEU A 209 -10.65 -19.05 5.58
N ALA A 210 -11.86 -18.49 5.48
CA ALA A 210 -12.79 -18.46 6.61
C ALA A 210 -13.27 -19.87 6.98
N LEU A 211 -13.51 -20.72 5.98
CA LEU A 211 -13.87 -22.12 6.16
C LEU A 211 -12.74 -22.90 6.83
N ALA A 212 -11.50 -22.77 6.35
CA ALA A 212 -10.32 -23.40 6.93
C ALA A 212 -10.18 -23.07 8.43
N LEU A 213 -10.30 -21.78 8.77
CA LEU A 213 -10.23 -21.31 10.15
C LEU A 213 -11.39 -21.84 11.00
N SER A 214 -12.62 -21.85 10.46
CA SER A 214 -13.80 -22.34 11.17
C SER A 214 -13.69 -23.84 11.49
N VAL A 215 -13.20 -24.63 10.54
CA VAL A 215 -12.95 -26.07 10.72
C VAL A 215 -11.84 -26.29 11.75
N GLU A 216 -10.74 -25.54 11.66
CA GLU A 216 -9.64 -25.65 12.63
C GLU A 216 -10.09 -25.33 14.06
N THR A 217 -10.90 -24.28 14.25
CA THR A 217 -11.49 -23.94 15.56
C THR A 217 -12.39 -25.06 16.07
N ALA A 218 -13.26 -25.61 15.22
CA ALA A 218 -14.15 -26.71 15.61
C ALA A 218 -13.40 -27.99 16.01
N ILE A 219 -12.26 -28.27 15.39
CA ILE A 219 -11.37 -29.39 15.76
C ILE A 219 -10.76 -29.15 17.14
N LYS A 220 -10.29 -27.93 17.41
CA LYS A 220 -9.75 -27.56 18.73
C LYS A 220 -10.82 -27.60 19.82
N ASP A 221 -12.03 -27.12 19.58
CA ASP A 221 -13.12 -27.14 20.56
C ASP A 221 -13.55 -28.57 20.91
N LYS A 222 -13.63 -29.48 19.92
CA LYS A 222 -13.85 -30.91 20.18
C LYS A 222 -12.78 -31.51 21.11
N ALA A 223 -11.55 -30.99 21.08
CA ALA A 223 -10.48 -31.43 21.98
C ALA A 223 -10.52 -30.75 23.37
N CYS A 224 -11.23 -29.61 23.51
CA CYS A 224 -11.26 -28.80 24.74
C CYS A 224 -12.61 -28.78 25.50
N GLY A 225 -13.67 -29.42 24.99
CA GLY A 225 -14.98 -29.55 25.67
C GLY A 225 -16.04 -28.52 25.23
N PRO A 226 -17.34 -28.76 25.51
CA PRO A 226 -18.45 -28.21 24.72
C PRO A 226 -18.91 -26.76 24.99
N ASP A 227 -18.15 -25.92 25.69
CA ASP A 227 -18.71 -24.70 26.32
C ASP A 227 -18.24 -23.34 25.74
N LYS A 228 -18.02 -23.25 24.42
CA LYS A 228 -17.77 -21.96 23.75
C LYS A 228 -18.65 -21.76 22.52
N GLN A 229 -19.67 -20.91 22.67
CA GLN A 229 -20.44 -20.37 21.55
C GLN A 229 -19.55 -19.43 20.72
N ILE A 230 -19.24 -19.84 19.48
CA ILE A 230 -18.58 -18.97 18.50
C ILE A 230 -19.62 -17.97 17.98
N ILE A 231 -19.46 -16.69 18.35
CA ILE A 231 -20.25 -15.57 17.84
C ILE A 231 -19.64 -15.06 16.53
N SER A 232 -20.50 -15.01 15.51
CA SER A 232 -20.54 -14.16 14.32
C SER A 232 -19.38 -14.20 13.30
N GLN A 233 -19.78 -14.61 12.09
CA GLN A 233 -19.40 -14.17 10.74
C GLN A 233 -18.20 -13.21 10.61
N SER A 234 -17.27 -13.57 9.71
CA SER A 234 -15.96 -12.95 9.39
C SER A 234 -14.76 -13.43 10.22
N ILE A 235 -13.60 -13.52 9.57
CA ILE A 235 -12.32 -13.83 10.22
C ILE A 235 -12.03 -12.73 11.24
N SER A 236 -12.33 -12.95 12.52
CA SER A 236 -12.03 -11.98 13.57
C SER A 236 -10.61 -12.18 14.10
N ALA A 237 -9.97 -11.10 14.53
CA ALA A 237 -8.66 -11.15 15.18
C ALA A 237 -8.69 -12.05 16.43
N ARG A 238 -9.83 -12.11 17.13
CA ARG A 238 -10.06 -13.00 18.26
C ARG A 238 -9.93 -14.48 17.87
N VAL A 239 -10.59 -14.92 16.80
CA VAL A 239 -10.50 -16.32 16.32
C VAL A 239 -9.08 -16.67 15.90
N LEU A 240 -8.43 -15.77 15.14
CA LEU A 240 -7.02 -15.96 14.73
C LEU A 240 -6.10 -16.12 15.95
N ARG A 241 -6.35 -15.34 17.01
CA ARG A 241 -5.60 -15.48 18.25
C ARG A 241 -5.95 -16.74 19.02
N GLU A 242 -7.19 -17.16 19.11
CA GLU A 242 -7.52 -18.43 19.78
C GLU A 242 -6.88 -19.63 19.06
N LEU A 243 -6.75 -19.55 17.73
CA LEU A 243 -6.01 -20.54 16.94
C LEU A 243 -4.50 -20.50 17.16
N ALA A 244 -3.90 -19.35 17.43
CA ALA A 244 -2.51 -19.28 17.87
C ALA A 244 -2.43 -19.48 19.39
N SER A 245 -1.86 -20.60 19.85
CA SER A 245 -1.67 -20.80 21.31
C SER A 245 -0.99 -19.59 21.96
N GLU A 246 -1.19 -19.35 23.27
CA GLU A 246 -0.55 -18.22 23.98
C GLU A 246 0.98 -18.17 23.75
N LYS A 247 1.60 -19.34 23.56
CA LYS A 247 3.02 -19.46 23.25
C LYS A 247 3.38 -18.91 21.87
N LEU A 248 2.49 -19.00 20.87
CA LEU A 248 2.70 -18.54 19.50
C LEU A 248 2.31 -17.07 19.27
N GLN A 249 1.48 -16.48 20.14
CA GLN A 249 0.98 -15.10 20.03
C GLN A 249 2.08 -14.06 19.71
N PRO A 250 3.22 -14.02 20.43
CA PRO A 250 4.25 -13.02 20.13
C PRO A 250 4.85 -13.16 18.73
N MET A 251 4.87 -14.36 18.15
CA MET A 251 5.35 -14.55 16.77
C MET A 251 4.29 -14.11 15.75
N VAL A 252 3.01 -14.32 16.03
CA VAL A 252 1.91 -13.79 15.21
C VAL A 252 1.90 -12.27 15.22
N ASP A 253 2.17 -11.64 16.37
CA ASP A 253 2.33 -10.19 16.48
C ASP A 253 3.46 -9.67 15.58
N VAL A 254 4.61 -10.36 15.57
CA VAL A 254 5.73 -10.04 14.66
C VAL A 254 5.31 -10.15 13.19
N LEU A 255 4.65 -11.24 12.80
CA LEU A 255 4.19 -11.45 11.42
C LEU A 255 3.01 -10.53 11.01
N THR A 256 2.36 -9.90 11.99
CA THR A 256 1.34 -8.87 11.75
C THR A 256 2.01 -7.58 11.26
N VAL A 257 3.15 -7.24 11.85
CA VAL A 257 3.92 -6.03 11.53
C VAL A 257 4.81 -6.25 10.31
N LEU A 258 5.66 -7.28 10.34
CA LEU A 258 6.63 -7.57 9.29
C LEU A 258 6.00 -8.48 8.21
N PRO A 259 6.12 -8.15 6.90
CA PRO A 259 5.50 -8.95 5.84
C PRO A 259 5.94 -10.42 5.80
N GLU A 260 7.19 -10.70 6.16
CA GLU A 260 7.77 -12.04 6.25
C GLU A 260 8.90 -12.07 7.29
N ALA A 261 9.01 -13.17 8.06
CA ALA A 261 10.06 -13.35 9.05
C ALA A 261 10.56 -14.81 9.14
N ASN A 262 11.87 -15.01 9.14
CA ASN A 262 12.48 -16.31 9.44
C ASN A 262 12.63 -16.53 10.97
N GLN A 263 13.13 -17.70 11.36
CA GLN A 263 13.25 -18.09 12.78
C GLN A 263 14.15 -17.15 13.59
N GLU A 264 15.24 -16.66 13.00
CA GLU A 264 16.16 -15.72 13.65
C GLU A 264 15.50 -14.35 13.89
N MET A 265 14.75 -13.85 12.89
CA MET A 265 14.02 -12.58 13.00
C MET A 265 12.92 -12.66 14.06
N LEU A 266 12.16 -13.76 14.10
CA LEU A 266 11.15 -14.00 15.12
C LEU A 266 11.79 -14.05 16.52
N SER A 267 12.92 -14.74 16.67
CA SER A 267 13.62 -14.80 17.97
C SER A 267 14.10 -13.43 18.43
N ARG A 268 14.66 -12.65 17.51
CA ARG A 268 15.17 -11.30 17.80
C ARG A 268 14.05 -10.34 18.19
N LEU A 269 12.96 -10.30 17.42
CA LEU A 269 11.86 -9.36 17.64
C LEU A 269 10.95 -9.74 18.82
N THR A 270 10.85 -11.03 19.15
CA THR A 270 10.13 -11.47 20.36
C THR A 270 10.98 -11.39 21.64
N GLY A 271 12.28 -11.11 21.53
CA GLY A 271 13.20 -11.05 22.68
C GLY A 271 13.46 -12.41 23.34
N ARG A 272 13.08 -13.52 22.71
CA ARG A 272 13.22 -14.88 23.24
C ARG A 272 13.56 -15.87 22.13
N THR A 273 14.30 -16.92 22.45
CA THR A 273 14.63 -17.97 21.47
C THR A 273 13.36 -18.68 21.02
N VAL A 274 13.02 -18.57 19.73
CA VAL A 274 11.97 -19.36 19.10
C VAL A 274 12.55 -20.72 18.75
N THR A 275 12.02 -21.78 19.35
CA THR A 275 12.49 -23.14 19.08
C THR A 275 12.05 -23.61 17.69
N THR A 276 12.77 -24.56 17.11
CA THR A 276 12.38 -25.16 15.83
C THR A 276 10.99 -25.80 15.91
N GLN A 277 10.58 -26.32 17.08
CA GLN A 277 9.23 -26.83 17.29
C GLN A 277 8.20 -25.71 17.19
N GLN A 278 8.39 -24.58 17.89
CA GLN A 278 7.49 -23.44 17.83
C GLN A 278 7.40 -22.85 16.42
N PHE A 279 8.53 -22.76 15.72
CA PHE A 279 8.55 -22.30 14.32
C PHE A 279 7.72 -23.21 13.41
N ARG A 280 7.82 -24.54 13.59
CA ARG A 280 6.99 -25.52 12.85
C ARG A 280 5.52 -25.44 13.23
N GLU A 281 5.20 -25.28 14.51
CA GLU A 281 3.83 -25.12 15.00
C GLU A 281 3.19 -23.84 14.42
N LEU A 282 3.93 -22.72 14.41
CA LEU A 282 3.51 -21.47 13.80
C LEU A 282 3.28 -21.63 12.30
N ALA A 283 4.20 -22.28 11.60
CA ALA A 283 4.06 -22.60 10.18
C ALA A 283 2.83 -23.48 9.90
N GLY A 284 2.31 -24.20 10.90
CA GLY A 284 1.17 -25.11 10.78
C GLY A 284 -0.20 -24.45 10.87
N LEU A 285 -0.28 -23.16 11.23
CA LEU A 285 -1.55 -22.44 11.35
C LEU A 285 -2.15 -22.16 9.96
N SER A 286 -3.47 -22.31 9.80
CA SER A 286 -4.14 -22.16 8.49
C SER A 286 -4.07 -20.74 7.89
N PHE A 287 -3.72 -19.74 8.71
CA PHE A 287 -3.55 -18.36 8.27
C PHE A 287 -2.07 -17.93 8.10
N VAL A 288 -1.12 -18.87 8.23
CA VAL A 288 0.31 -18.66 8.03
C VAL A 288 0.75 -19.41 6.77
N ARG A 289 1.61 -18.77 5.96
CA ARG A 289 2.24 -19.34 4.77
C ARG A 289 3.76 -19.34 4.92
N SER A 290 4.41 -20.24 4.19
CA SER A 290 5.87 -20.28 4.06
C SER A 290 6.29 -19.67 2.72
N GLY A 291 7.29 -18.79 2.75
CA GLY A 291 7.93 -18.17 1.59
C GLY A 291 9.45 -18.33 1.64
N THR A 292 10.14 -17.74 0.68
CA THR A 292 11.61 -17.82 0.56
C THR A 292 12.35 -17.05 1.66
N GLY A 293 11.72 -16.05 2.27
CA GLY A 293 12.26 -15.25 3.37
C GLY A 293 11.80 -15.68 4.77
N GLY A 294 10.93 -16.70 4.89
CA GLY A 294 10.44 -17.24 6.15
C GLY A 294 8.94 -17.52 6.18
N LEU A 295 8.29 -17.17 7.29
CA LEU A 295 6.84 -17.29 7.46
C LEU A 295 6.18 -15.93 7.25
N ALA A 296 4.96 -15.93 6.73
CA ALA A 296 4.15 -14.74 6.53
C ALA A 296 2.68 -15.03 6.86
N LEU A 297 1.90 -14.02 7.24
CA LEU A 297 0.46 -14.16 7.36
C LEU A 297 -0.21 -14.08 5.99
N HIS A 298 -1.36 -14.72 5.84
CA HIS A 298 -2.29 -14.38 4.76
C HIS A 298 -2.73 -12.91 4.91
N ASP A 299 -2.80 -12.19 3.79
CA ASP A 299 -3.02 -10.73 3.79
C ASP A 299 -4.32 -10.33 4.53
N VAL A 300 -5.39 -11.12 4.40
CA VAL A 300 -6.67 -10.89 5.12
C VAL A 300 -6.50 -11.09 6.63
N ALA A 301 -5.78 -12.12 7.06
CA ALA A 301 -5.52 -12.37 8.47
C ALA A 301 -4.64 -11.26 9.06
N ARG A 302 -3.60 -10.84 8.34
CA ARG A 302 -2.74 -9.71 8.71
C ARG A 302 -3.54 -8.43 8.89
N MET A 303 -4.43 -8.11 7.96
CA MET A 303 -5.29 -6.92 8.03
C MET A 303 -6.16 -6.91 9.31
N HIS A 304 -6.83 -8.01 9.61
CA HIS A 304 -7.66 -8.11 10.83
C HIS A 304 -6.82 -8.05 12.11
N LEU A 305 -5.69 -8.75 12.15
CA LEU A 305 -4.79 -8.74 13.30
C LEU A 305 -4.18 -7.36 13.53
N LEU A 306 -3.76 -6.66 12.47
CA LEU A 306 -3.18 -5.32 12.57
C LEU A 306 -4.21 -4.31 13.09
N LYS A 307 -5.44 -4.35 12.56
CA LYS A 307 -6.54 -3.48 13.01
C LYS A 307 -6.84 -3.67 14.50
N ASP A 308 -6.91 -4.91 14.96
CA ASP A 308 -7.13 -5.21 16.38
C ASP A 308 -5.92 -4.83 17.25
N PHE A 309 -4.70 -5.11 16.80
CA PHE A 309 -3.49 -4.78 17.56
C PHE A 309 -3.37 -3.27 17.76
N ARG A 310 -3.71 -2.48 16.74
CA ARG A 310 -3.78 -1.01 16.81
C ARG A 310 -4.77 -0.53 17.87
N GLN A 311 -5.91 -1.20 18.01
CA GLN A 311 -6.94 -0.84 19.01
C GLN A 311 -6.58 -1.27 20.43
N ARG A 312 -6.00 -2.47 20.59
CA ARG A 312 -5.74 -3.04 21.92
C ARG A 312 -4.45 -2.55 22.56
N GLU A 313 -3.36 -2.49 21.80
CA GLU A 313 -2.02 -2.26 22.32
C GLU A 313 -1.21 -1.32 21.39
N PRO A 314 -1.67 -0.07 21.15
CA PRO A 314 -1.05 0.85 20.18
C PRO A 314 0.42 1.16 20.49
N LYS A 315 0.79 1.30 21.77
CA LYS A 315 2.18 1.53 22.19
C LYS A 315 3.10 0.36 21.84
N ARG A 316 2.65 -0.86 22.12
CA ARG A 316 3.42 -2.08 21.80
C ARG A 316 3.52 -2.30 20.30
N LEU A 317 2.47 -1.97 19.54
CA LEU A 317 2.52 -1.98 18.08
C LEU A 317 3.63 -1.04 17.57
N LEU A 318 3.70 0.19 18.09
CA LEU A 318 4.72 1.17 17.72
C LEU A 318 6.14 0.71 18.11
N GLU A 319 6.31 0.15 19.31
CA GLU A 319 7.59 -0.44 19.77
C GLU A 319 8.06 -1.57 18.83
N LEU A 320 7.12 -2.43 18.42
CA LEU A 320 7.41 -3.54 17.53
C LEU A 320 7.71 -3.06 16.09
N GLN A 321 7.00 -2.05 15.60
CA GLN A 321 7.29 -1.40 14.31
C GLN A 321 8.68 -0.77 14.32
N CYS A 322 9.03 -0.03 15.39
CA CYS A 322 10.35 0.55 15.58
C CYS A 322 11.45 -0.52 15.61
N SER A 323 11.26 -1.57 16.41
CA SER A 323 12.20 -2.71 16.49
C SER A 323 12.37 -3.42 15.14
N SER A 324 11.28 -3.57 14.38
CA SER A 324 11.28 -4.16 13.05
C SER A 324 12.01 -3.27 12.04
N ALA A 325 11.78 -1.96 12.09
CA ALA A 325 12.48 -0.98 11.25
C ALA A 325 13.99 -0.96 11.53
N GLN A 326 14.41 -1.07 12.80
CA GLN A 326 15.83 -1.19 13.17
C GLN A 326 16.47 -2.49 12.64
N LEU A 327 15.74 -3.60 12.65
CA LEU A 327 16.19 -4.86 12.07
C LEU A 327 16.39 -4.73 10.56
N LEU A 328 15.42 -4.14 9.86
CA LEU A 328 15.49 -3.87 8.43
C LEU A 328 16.62 -2.90 8.08
N TYR A 329 16.85 -1.87 8.90
CA TYR A 329 17.97 -0.95 8.72
C TYR A 329 19.33 -1.67 8.73
N GLY A 330 19.53 -2.59 9.67
CA GLY A 330 20.76 -3.41 9.70
C GLY A 330 20.95 -4.30 8.47
N LYS A 331 19.84 -4.74 7.83
CA LYS A 331 19.91 -5.43 6.52
C LYS A 331 20.22 -4.45 5.39
N PHE A 332 19.55 -3.30 5.39
CA PHE A 332 19.71 -2.24 4.40
C PHE A 332 21.17 -1.80 4.26
N GLN A 333 21.89 -1.63 5.38
CA GLN A 333 23.31 -1.26 5.39
C GLN A 333 24.22 -2.30 4.71
N ARG A 334 23.82 -3.58 4.70
CA ARG A 334 24.60 -4.70 4.14
C ARG A 334 24.13 -5.12 2.75
N ALA A 335 22.97 -4.63 2.32
CA ALA A 335 22.33 -4.97 1.07
C ALA A 335 23.02 -4.30 -0.11
N ASP A 336 23.05 -5.00 -1.24
CA ASP A 336 23.46 -4.43 -2.51
C ASP A 336 22.41 -3.45 -3.06
N ARG A 337 22.78 -2.73 -4.12
CA ARG A 337 21.95 -1.72 -4.79
C ARG A 337 20.55 -2.26 -5.15
N LYS A 338 20.49 -3.52 -5.61
CA LYS A 338 19.27 -4.18 -6.06
C LYS A 338 18.32 -4.54 -4.91
N GLN A 339 18.85 -4.93 -3.76
CA GLN A 339 18.06 -5.33 -2.58
C GLN A 339 17.57 -4.13 -1.76
N ARG A 340 18.28 -2.99 -1.83
CA ARG A 340 17.97 -1.79 -1.04
C ARG A 340 16.57 -1.24 -1.26
N ARG A 341 16.08 -1.17 -2.50
CA ARG A 341 14.71 -0.69 -2.79
C ARG A 341 13.64 -1.55 -2.10
N GLY A 342 13.77 -2.87 -2.15
CA GLY A 342 12.84 -3.78 -1.49
C GLY A 342 12.83 -3.59 0.03
N ILE A 343 14.00 -3.42 0.64
CA ILE A 343 14.11 -3.15 2.08
C ILE A 343 13.57 -1.76 2.43
N ALA A 344 13.86 -0.74 1.61
CA ALA A 344 13.36 0.62 1.75
C ALA A 344 11.83 0.67 1.72
N SER A 345 11.21 -0.03 0.76
CA SER A 345 9.75 -0.17 0.69
C SER A 345 9.19 -0.80 1.95
N GLN A 346 9.82 -1.86 2.49
CA GLN A 346 9.37 -2.48 3.75
C GLN A 346 9.49 -1.51 4.93
N MET A 347 10.59 -0.75 5.02
CA MET A 347 10.78 0.25 6.07
C MET A 347 9.72 1.35 6.00
N LEU A 348 9.41 1.86 4.80
CA LEU A 348 8.35 2.85 4.58
C LEU A 348 6.96 2.32 4.92
N MET A 349 6.66 1.06 4.56
CA MET A 349 5.39 0.43 4.91
C MET A 349 5.20 0.29 6.43
N LEU A 350 6.29 0.08 7.19
CA LEU A 350 6.25 0.06 8.65
C LEU A 350 6.02 1.44 9.25
N SER A 351 6.50 2.51 8.60
CA SER A 351 6.38 3.89 9.08
C SER A 351 5.25 4.69 8.44
N LYS A 352 4.43 4.09 7.57
CA LYS A 352 3.44 4.81 6.74
C LYS A 352 2.49 5.71 7.55
N GLU A 353 2.05 5.24 8.72
CA GLU A 353 1.16 6.03 9.61
C GLU A 353 1.90 7.23 10.22
N LEU A 354 3.20 7.11 10.46
CA LEU A 354 4.05 8.16 11.02
C LEU A 354 4.44 9.22 9.97
N LEU A 355 4.33 8.91 8.68
CA LEU A 355 4.55 9.83 7.57
C LEU A 355 3.41 10.83 7.37
N SER A 356 2.28 10.70 8.10
CA SER A 356 1.06 11.51 7.93
C SER A 356 0.78 12.48 9.09
N PRO A 357 1.67 13.43 9.44
CA PRO A 357 1.32 14.41 10.48
C PRO A 357 0.19 15.36 10.04
N HIS A 358 -0.05 15.48 8.72
CA HIS A 358 -1.12 16.28 8.12
C HIS A 358 -1.74 15.52 6.93
N ARG A 359 -2.98 15.04 7.04
CA ARG A 359 -3.71 14.33 5.97
C ARG A 359 -4.34 15.26 4.93
N GLY A 360 -3.77 16.47 4.77
CA GLY A 360 -4.38 17.54 3.98
C GLY A 360 -4.10 17.46 2.48
N TYR A 361 -2.98 16.86 2.07
CA TYR A 361 -2.62 16.68 0.66
C TYR A 361 -2.45 15.21 0.29
N ALA A 362 -1.88 14.40 1.18
CA ALA A 362 -1.73 12.96 1.03
C ALA A 362 -2.02 12.22 2.34
N ASP A 363 -2.59 11.02 2.24
CA ASP A 363 -2.84 10.11 3.35
C ASP A 363 -2.13 8.77 3.09
N PHE A 364 -1.16 8.44 3.94
CA PHE A 364 -0.36 7.22 3.82
C PHE A 364 -0.98 6.02 4.58
N SER A 365 -2.15 6.20 5.22
CA SER A 365 -2.74 5.18 6.10
C SER A 365 -3.43 4.03 5.37
N GLY A 366 -3.73 4.17 4.07
CA GLY A 366 -4.44 3.18 3.26
C GLY A 366 -3.90 1.75 3.39
N ASP A 367 -4.79 0.78 3.59
CA ASP A 367 -4.45 -0.62 3.95
C ASP A 367 -4.03 -1.50 2.75
N SER A 368 -4.33 -1.10 1.52
CA SER A 368 -3.95 -1.83 0.29
C SER A 368 -3.80 -0.87 -0.87
N ILE A 369 -2.76 -1.07 -1.69
CA ILE A 369 -2.52 -0.30 -2.91
C ILE A 369 -3.01 -1.13 -4.11
N PRO A 370 -3.76 -0.56 -5.06
CA PRO A 370 -3.83 -1.12 -6.41
C PRO A 370 -2.43 -1.06 -7.05
N PRO A 371 -2.07 -2.00 -7.93
CA PRO A 371 -0.77 -1.98 -8.57
C PRO A 371 -0.51 -0.67 -9.32
N LEU A 372 0.73 -0.18 -9.24
CA LEU A 372 1.19 0.98 -10.01
C LEU A 372 1.59 0.54 -11.40
N GLU A 373 1.00 1.14 -12.42
CA GLU A 373 1.21 0.78 -13.81
C GLU A 373 1.83 1.95 -14.58
N GLN A 374 2.45 1.65 -15.73
CA GLN A 374 2.79 2.67 -16.71
C GLN A 374 1.57 2.92 -17.61
N PRO A 375 1.36 4.17 -18.07
CA PRO A 375 0.28 4.46 -19.00
C PRO A 375 0.58 3.87 -20.39
N ASN A 376 -0.49 3.56 -21.13
CA ASN A 376 -0.43 3.31 -22.55
C ASN A 376 -1.09 4.46 -23.33
N ALA A 377 -0.98 4.46 -24.66
CA ALA A 377 -1.52 5.53 -25.50
C ALA A 377 -3.04 5.76 -25.33
N ALA A 378 -3.81 4.74 -24.96
CA ALA A 378 -5.26 4.89 -24.74
C ALA A 378 -5.58 5.60 -23.42
N ASP A 379 -4.62 5.70 -22.50
CA ASP A 379 -4.80 6.38 -21.22
C ASP A 379 -4.65 7.90 -21.33
N LEU A 380 -3.94 8.40 -22.34
CA LEU A 380 -3.60 9.83 -22.52
C LEU A 380 -4.80 10.77 -22.36
N PRO A 381 -5.98 10.52 -22.97
CA PRO A 381 -7.14 11.40 -22.78
C PRO A 381 -7.56 11.55 -21.30
N ASN A 382 -7.51 10.46 -20.52
CA ASN A 382 -7.82 10.50 -19.09
C ASN A 382 -6.72 11.20 -18.28
N LEU A 383 -5.45 11.03 -18.67
CA LEU A 383 -4.33 11.73 -18.03
C LEU A 383 -4.40 13.24 -18.27
N HIS A 384 -4.73 13.69 -19.47
CA HIS A 384 -4.97 15.11 -19.76
C HIS A 384 -6.14 15.68 -18.97
N GLN A 385 -7.22 14.90 -18.77
CA GLN A 385 -8.33 15.35 -17.93
C GLN A 385 -7.89 15.56 -16.47
N MET A 386 -7.16 14.61 -15.89
CA MET A 386 -6.60 14.76 -14.54
C MET A 386 -5.60 15.92 -14.46
N LEU A 387 -4.80 16.13 -15.51
CA LEU A 387 -3.85 17.22 -15.59
C LEU A 387 -4.55 18.58 -15.63
N GLU A 388 -5.61 18.71 -16.42
CA GLU A 388 -6.42 19.94 -16.50
C GLU A 388 -6.97 20.31 -15.11
N GLU A 389 -7.55 19.34 -14.40
CA GLU A 389 -8.03 19.54 -13.02
C GLU A 389 -6.92 19.94 -12.06
N TRP A 390 -5.72 19.36 -12.20
CA TRP A 390 -4.55 19.71 -11.39
C TRP A 390 -4.03 21.12 -11.69
N CYS A 391 -4.00 21.51 -12.97
CA CYS A 391 -3.51 22.81 -13.42
C CYS A 391 -4.35 23.96 -12.85
N VAL A 392 -5.67 23.81 -12.75
CA VAL A 392 -6.61 24.82 -12.21
C VAL A 392 -6.18 25.40 -10.86
N TYR A 393 -5.53 24.60 -10.00
CA TYR A 393 -5.11 25.04 -8.66
C TYR A 393 -3.59 25.11 -8.45
N SER A 394 -2.78 24.73 -9.45
CA SER A 394 -1.33 24.55 -9.28
C SER A 394 -0.48 25.52 -10.11
N VAL A 395 -0.97 25.98 -11.27
CA VAL A 395 -0.19 26.78 -12.23
C VAL A 395 -1.03 27.88 -12.88
N ASP A 396 -0.39 28.98 -13.28
CA ASP A 396 -1.11 30.05 -13.98
C ASP A 396 -1.69 29.55 -15.33
N PRO A 397 -2.86 30.06 -15.78
CA PRO A 397 -3.56 29.52 -16.97
C PRO A 397 -2.72 29.48 -18.25
N HIS A 398 -1.77 30.42 -18.40
CA HIS A 398 -0.90 30.48 -19.58
C HIS A 398 0.15 29.35 -19.62
N MET A 399 0.45 28.71 -18.48
CA MET A 399 1.38 27.59 -18.38
C MET A 399 0.72 26.24 -18.67
N ASN A 400 -0.62 26.16 -18.63
CA ASN A 400 -1.37 24.90 -18.76
C ASN A 400 -0.94 24.11 -20.00
N ARG A 401 -0.85 24.78 -21.15
CA ARG A 401 -0.45 24.14 -22.41
C ARG A 401 0.91 23.45 -22.33
N SER A 402 1.90 24.05 -21.67
CA SER A 402 3.24 23.46 -21.53
C SER A 402 3.21 22.14 -20.77
N TYR A 403 2.33 21.99 -19.78
CA TYR A 403 2.18 20.73 -19.05
C TYR A 403 1.54 19.64 -19.90
N HIS A 404 0.56 19.98 -20.74
CA HIS A 404 -0.06 19.03 -21.66
C HIS A 404 0.95 18.57 -22.74
N ASP A 405 1.67 19.50 -23.36
CA ASP A 405 2.69 19.19 -24.35
C ASP A 405 3.84 18.36 -23.72
N PHE A 406 4.21 18.65 -22.47
CA PHE A 406 5.18 17.86 -21.70
C PHE A 406 4.70 16.43 -21.43
N LEU A 407 3.42 16.26 -21.04
CA LEU A 407 2.82 14.94 -20.80
C LEU A 407 2.86 14.06 -22.07
N ASP A 408 2.53 14.64 -23.23
CA ASP A 408 2.56 13.93 -24.51
C ASP A 408 3.98 13.45 -24.86
N GLU A 409 4.97 14.33 -24.77
CA GLU A 409 6.36 13.99 -25.08
C GLU A 409 6.94 12.98 -24.07
N LEU A 410 6.56 13.09 -22.80
CA LEU A 410 6.97 12.16 -21.75
C LEU A 410 6.34 10.78 -21.95
N ALA A 411 5.06 10.70 -22.29
CA ALA A 411 4.39 9.42 -22.54
C ALA A 411 4.93 8.68 -23.78
N ASP A 412 5.38 9.42 -24.80
CA ASP A 412 5.99 8.85 -26.00
C ASP A 412 7.43 8.38 -25.77
N ARG A 413 8.26 9.20 -25.10
CA ARG A 413 9.71 8.98 -25.01
C ARG A 413 10.18 8.34 -23.70
N PHE A 414 9.50 8.62 -22.59
CA PHE A 414 9.90 8.22 -21.24
C PHE A 414 8.69 7.76 -20.39
N PRO A 415 7.88 6.79 -20.86
CA PRO A 415 6.67 6.34 -20.16
C PRO A 415 6.95 5.83 -18.74
N GLU A 416 8.18 5.42 -18.43
CA GLU A 416 8.62 5.04 -17.09
C GLU A 416 8.61 6.19 -16.06
N SER A 417 8.56 7.44 -16.54
CA SER A 417 8.45 8.63 -15.69
C SER A 417 7.01 8.92 -15.24
N ILE A 418 6.04 8.13 -15.72
CA ILE A 418 4.62 8.27 -15.40
C ILE A 418 4.13 6.99 -14.73
N ALA A 419 3.68 7.11 -13.49
CA ALA A 419 3.02 6.04 -12.77
C ALA A 419 1.53 6.35 -12.63
N ILE A 420 0.69 5.35 -12.87
CA ILE A 420 -0.76 5.46 -12.76
C ILE A 420 -1.33 4.38 -11.84
N VAL A 421 -2.44 4.71 -11.18
CA VAL A 421 -3.29 3.75 -10.47
C VAL A 421 -4.59 3.63 -11.24
N ARG A 422 -5.08 2.40 -11.45
CA ARG A 422 -6.36 2.16 -12.14
C ARG A 422 -7.52 1.94 -11.18
N ASP A 423 -8.69 2.41 -11.56
CA ASP A 423 -9.96 2.04 -10.91
C ASP A 423 -10.35 0.58 -11.23
N SER A 424 -11.44 0.11 -10.62
CA SER A 424 -11.97 -1.24 -10.86
C SER A 424 -12.44 -1.49 -12.30
N GLN A 425 -12.58 -0.44 -13.12
CA GLN A 425 -12.94 -0.52 -14.54
C GLN A 425 -11.70 -0.47 -15.45
N GLY A 426 -10.50 -0.37 -14.88
CA GLY A 426 -9.24 -0.30 -15.62
C GLY A 426 -8.90 1.09 -16.15
N ARG A 427 -9.59 2.15 -15.69
CA ARG A 427 -9.30 3.54 -16.10
C ARG A 427 -8.30 4.19 -15.15
N PRO A 428 -7.40 5.05 -15.63
CA PRO A 428 -6.54 5.84 -14.76
C PRO A 428 -7.35 6.65 -13.73
N ALA A 429 -7.06 6.44 -12.46
CA ALA A 429 -7.70 7.08 -11.30
C ALA A 429 -6.72 7.94 -10.50
N GLY A 430 -5.42 7.74 -10.68
CA GLY A 430 -4.35 8.58 -10.16
C GLY A 430 -3.14 8.56 -11.08
N MET A 431 -2.35 9.62 -11.03
CA MET A 431 -1.14 9.83 -11.83
C MET A 431 -0.06 10.50 -10.98
N PHE A 432 1.17 10.03 -11.09
CA PHE A 432 2.36 10.62 -10.51
C PHE A 432 3.43 10.74 -11.59
N ILE A 433 3.96 11.94 -11.79
CA ILE A 433 5.01 12.20 -12.78
C ILE A 433 6.30 12.55 -12.05
N ILE A 434 7.35 11.81 -12.34
CA ILE A 434 8.68 11.97 -11.76
C ILE A 434 9.76 11.62 -12.77
N VAL A 435 10.74 12.50 -12.88
CA VAL A 435 11.78 12.40 -13.89
C VAL A 435 13.10 12.12 -13.19
N LEU A 436 13.79 11.03 -13.55
CA LEU A 436 15.21 10.89 -13.22
C LEU A 436 16.00 11.87 -14.10
N VAL A 437 16.74 12.79 -13.49
CA VAL A 437 17.37 13.91 -14.21
C VAL A 437 18.77 13.52 -14.70
N TYR A 438 18.93 13.45 -16.02
CA TYR A 438 20.18 13.23 -16.76
C TYR A 438 20.10 13.96 -18.10
N TYR A 439 21.09 13.81 -18.99
CA TYR A 439 21.21 14.66 -20.18
C TYR A 439 19.92 14.78 -21.01
N GLU A 440 19.26 13.67 -21.35
CA GLU A 440 18.08 13.70 -22.23
C GLU A 440 16.84 14.26 -21.53
N THR A 441 16.59 13.84 -20.29
CA THR A 441 15.45 14.33 -19.51
C THR A 441 15.67 15.75 -19.01
N GLY A 442 16.93 16.16 -18.79
CA GLY A 442 17.32 17.54 -18.48
C GLY A 442 17.10 18.48 -19.67
N LEU A 443 17.36 18.03 -20.91
CA LEU A 443 16.95 18.79 -22.11
C LEU A 443 15.43 18.93 -22.21
N LEU A 444 14.69 17.88 -21.85
CA LEU A 444 13.23 17.92 -21.80
C LEU A 444 12.75 18.96 -20.76
N LEU A 445 13.27 18.90 -19.53
CA LEU A 445 12.98 19.89 -18.49
C LEU A 445 13.41 21.30 -18.89
N GLN A 446 14.54 21.46 -19.59
CA GLN A 446 15.01 22.77 -20.06
C GLN A 446 14.02 23.40 -21.05
N ARG A 447 13.36 22.58 -21.86
CA ARG A 447 12.38 23.03 -22.85
C ARG A 447 11.07 23.48 -22.21
N TYR A 448 10.53 22.69 -21.27
CA TYR A 448 9.20 22.92 -20.70
C TYR A 448 9.21 23.70 -19.38
N PHE A 449 10.26 23.54 -18.57
CA PHE A 449 10.41 24.08 -17.21
C PHE A 449 11.81 24.70 -16.99
N PRO A 450 12.25 25.67 -17.84
CA PRO A 450 13.60 26.22 -17.78
C PRO A 450 13.90 26.92 -16.44
N ASN A 451 12.90 27.58 -15.85
CA ASN A 451 13.06 28.30 -14.59
C ASN A 451 13.29 27.32 -13.44
N GLU A 452 12.44 26.29 -13.35
CA GLU A 452 12.51 25.24 -12.34
C GLU A 452 13.83 24.46 -12.45
N LEU A 453 14.26 24.12 -13.68
CA LEU A 453 15.54 23.45 -13.91
C LEU A 453 16.71 24.31 -13.39
N SER A 454 16.73 25.61 -13.70
CA SER A 454 17.81 26.51 -13.29
C SER A 454 17.88 26.79 -11.78
N GLU A 455 16.74 26.71 -11.10
CA GLU A 455 16.62 26.91 -9.65
C GLU A 455 17.03 25.66 -8.86
N CYS A 456 16.81 24.48 -9.44
CA CYS A 456 17.05 23.18 -8.81
C CYS A 456 18.41 22.55 -9.16
N PHE A 457 18.97 22.83 -10.35
CA PHE A 457 20.13 22.11 -10.87
C PHE A 457 21.20 23.03 -11.44
N THR A 458 22.46 22.66 -11.22
CA THR A 458 23.59 23.14 -12.02
C THR A 458 23.63 22.42 -13.37
N GLU A 459 24.30 23.02 -14.38
CA GLU A 459 24.42 22.37 -15.69
C GLU A 459 25.11 21.00 -15.63
N GLU A 460 26.09 20.82 -14.74
CA GLU A 460 26.82 19.56 -14.59
C GLU A 460 25.93 18.45 -14.01
N GLU A 461 25.01 18.78 -13.10
CA GLU A 461 24.12 17.82 -12.46
C GLU A 461 23.15 17.18 -13.45
N TRP A 462 22.60 17.94 -14.38
CA TRP A 462 21.65 17.40 -15.36
C TRP A 462 22.30 17.01 -16.70
N LYS A 463 23.49 17.50 -17.05
CA LYS A 463 24.25 17.04 -18.24
C LYS A 463 25.08 15.79 -17.96
N CYS A 464 24.55 14.85 -17.18
CA CYS A 464 25.21 13.60 -16.85
C CYS A 464 24.66 12.42 -17.68
N GLU A 465 25.41 11.31 -17.72
CA GLU A 465 24.94 10.05 -18.28
C GLU A 465 23.90 9.40 -17.35
N PRO A 466 22.93 8.63 -17.88
CA PRO A 466 21.87 8.01 -17.07
C PRO A 466 22.37 7.20 -15.87
N ASP A 467 23.48 6.47 -16.03
CA ASP A 467 24.07 5.63 -14.96
C ASP A 467 24.64 6.43 -13.79
N LYS A 468 24.90 7.73 -14.00
CA LYS A 468 25.39 8.68 -13.00
C LYS A 468 24.28 9.55 -12.41
N ALA A 469 23.06 9.42 -12.92
CA ALA A 469 21.91 10.17 -12.42
C ALA A 469 21.53 9.69 -11.02
N ASP A 470 21.39 10.64 -10.10
CA ASP A 470 21.11 10.38 -8.69
C ASP A 470 19.94 11.22 -8.15
N THR A 471 19.34 12.06 -9.00
CA THR A 471 18.36 13.04 -8.59
C THR A 471 17.06 12.87 -9.38
N TYR A 472 15.97 12.66 -8.65
CA TYR A 472 14.62 12.66 -9.17
C TYR A 472 13.99 14.04 -9.03
N PHE A 473 13.25 14.44 -10.05
CA PHE A 473 12.44 15.66 -10.10
C PHE A 473 10.95 15.30 -10.19
N PRO A 474 10.23 15.24 -9.05
CA PRO A 474 8.78 15.11 -9.03
C PRO A 474 8.13 16.34 -9.68
N VAL A 475 7.33 16.12 -10.73
CA VAL A 475 6.66 17.20 -11.47
C VAL A 475 5.26 17.45 -10.91
N LEU A 476 4.47 16.39 -10.77
CA LEU A 476 3.10 16.49 -10.24
C LEU A 476 2.58 15.17 -9.70
N THR A 477 1.51 15.29 -8.91
CA THR A 477 0.66 14.17 -8.49
C THR A 477 -0.79 14.61 -8.57
N ALA A 478 -1.61 13.79 -9.21
CA ALA A 478 -3.04 14.02 -9.36
C ALA A 478 -3.82 12.72 -9.09
N ALA A 479 -5.03 12.87 -8.57
CA ALA A 479 -5.94 11.76 -8.37
C ALA A 479 -7.39 12.22 -8.49
N THR A 480 -8.23 11.31 -8.95
CA THR A 480 -9.68 11.49 -9.09
C THR A 480 -10.39 11.18 -7.76
N ASN A 481 -11.59 11.73 -7.59
CA ASN A 481 -12.48 11.40 -6.47
C ASN A 481 -13.35 10.15 -6.74
N SER A 482 -13.19 9.50 -7.90
CA SER A 482 -14.12 8.48 -8.40
C SER A 482 -13.83 7.04 -7.97
N MET A 483 -12.72 6.80 -7.26
CA MET A 483 -12.34 5.44 -6.87
C MET A 483 -13.12 4.98 -5.64
N SER A 484 -13.99 3.98 -5.81
CA SER A 484 -14.76 3.42 -4.70
C SER A 484 -13.84 2.83 -3.63
N GLY A 485 -14.02 3.28 -2.38
CA GLY A 485 -13.28 2.78 -1.21
C GLY A 485 -11.93 3.45 -0.96
N TYR A 486 -11.58 4.50 -1.72
CA TYR A 486 -10.37 5.30 -1.51
C TYR A 486 -10.68 6.79 -1.60
N SER A 487 -10.07 7.59 -0.73
CA SER A 487 -10.04 9.04 -0.87
C SER A 487 -8.99 9.47 -1.90
N LYS A 488 -9.11 10.71 -2.39
CA LYS A 488 -8.10 11.31 -3.28
C LYS A 488 -6.74 11.37 -2.58
N GLU A 489 -6.73 11.78 -1.33
CA GLU A 489 -5.53 11.91 -0.51
C GLU A 489 -4.87 10.55 -0.27
N GLU A 490 -5.65 9.48 -0.09
CA GLU A 490 -5.12 8.12 0.00
C GLU A 490 -4.43 7.71 -1.30
N ILE A 491 -5.04 7.94 -2.47
CA ILE A 491 -4.39 7.62 -3.76
C ILE A 491 -3.08 8.41 -3.92
N ILE A 492 -3.09 9.71 -3.60
CA ILE A 492 -1.88 10.56 -3.65
C ILE A 492 -0.81 10.04 -2.69
N GLY A 493 -1.18 9.71 -1.44
CA GLY A 493 -0.25 9.22 -0.43
C GLY A 493 0.39 7.90 -0.85
N LEU A 494 -0.38 7.00 -1.44
CA LEU A 494 0.12 5.73 -1.94
C LEU A 494 1.08 5.91 -3.13
N LEU A 495 0.75 6.77 -4.09
CA LEU A 495 1.64 7.13 -5.21
C LEU A 495 2.96 7.72 -4.70
N MET A 496 2.90 8.62 -3.71
CA MET A 496 4.08 9.20 -3.07
C MET A 496 4.92 8.15 -2.32
N LEU A 497 4.30 7.22 -1.61
CA LEU A 497 4.99 6.22 -0.80
C LEU A 497 5.87 5.29 -1.64
N ASP A 498 5.35 4.83 -2.79
CA ASP A 498 6.13 4.00 -3.72
C ASP A 498 7.36 4.76 -4.24
N HIS A 499 7.18 6.02 -4.66
CA HIS A 499 8.29 6.80 -5.22
C HIS A 499 9.32 7.21 -4.16
N LEU A 500 8.92 7.42 -2.91
CA LEU A 500 9.87 7.60 -1.80
C LEU A 500 10.77 6.37 -1.62
N SER A 501 10.30 5.16 -1.98
CA SER A 501 11.14 3.94 -1.92
C SER A 501 12.31 3.95 -2.89
N LEU A 502 12.21 4.72 -4.00
CA LEU A 502 13.29 4.89 -4.97
C LEU A 502 14.52 5.56 -4.34
N LEU A 503 14.31 6.42 -3.34
CA LEU A 503 15.39 7.11 -2.63
C LEU A 503 16.20 6.18 -1.73
N GLY A 504 15.72 4.96 -1.48
CA GLY A 504 16.44 3.91 -0.77
C GLY A 504 17.76 3.50 -1.42
N ASP A 505 17.98 3.89 -2.67
CA ASP A 505 19.23 3.63 -3.36
C ASP A 505 20.33 4.70 -3.13
N GLY A 506 20.04 5.69 -2.28
CA GLY A 506 20.92 6.84 -2.09
C GLY A 506 20.73 7.85 -3.21
N SER A 507 19.48 8.31 -3.39
CA SER A 507 19.12 9.34 -4.36
C SER A 507 18.59 10.58 -3.67
N ARG A 508 18.50 11.67 -4.43
CA ARG A 508 17.87 12.92 -4.03
C ARG A 508 16.53 13.08 -4.72
N ALA A 509 15.54 13.62 -4.02
CA ALA A 509 14.33 14.18 -4.63
C ALA A 509 14.35 15.71 -4.46
N ILE A 510 14.17 16.44 -5.56
CA ILE A 510 14.06 17.90 -5.53
C ILE A 510 12.90 18.35 -6.41
N LEU A 511 12.07 19.26 -5.92
CA LEU A 511 10.94 19.81 -6.68
C LEU A 511 10.71 21.29 -6.38
N VAL A 512 9.93 21.94 -7.23
CA VAL A 512 9.37 23.27 -7.00
C VAL A 512 7.89 23.14 -6.66
N ALA A 513 7.44 23.81 -5.59
CA ALA A 513 6.02 23.82 -5.23
C ALA A 513 5.55 25.22 -4.83
N THR A 514 4.33 25.55 -5.25
CA THR A 514 3.59 26.76 -4.86
C THR A 514 2.50 26.46 -3.82
N ASN A 515 1.98 25.22 -3.78
CA ASN A 515 0.93 24.79 -2.87
C ASN A 515 1.42 24.67 -1.41
N ASP A 516 0.84 25.46 -0.50
CA ASP A 516 1.26 25.50 0.91
C ASP A 516 0.93 24.23 1.70
N VAL A 517 -0.14 23.51 1.34
CA VAL A 517 -0.50 22.24 1.99
C VAL A 517 0.55 21.18 1.65
N LEU A 518 0.95 21.11 0.37
CA LEU A 518 2.04 20.24 -0.07
C LEU A 518 3.36 20.61 0.60
N LYS A 519 3.72 21.90 0.67
CA LYS A 519 4.95 22.35 1.35
C LYS A 519 4.97 21.91 2.82
N GLN A 520 3.86 22.08 3.53
CA GLN A 520 3.76 21.67 4.94
C GLN A 520 3.88 20.15 5.09
N GLN A 521 3.25 19.38 4.21
CA GLN A 521 3.34 17.93 4.21
C GLN A 521 4.76 17.44 3.94
N LEU A 522 5.41 17.96 2.90
CA LEU A 522 6.78 17.60 2.54
C LEU A 522 7.78 17.99 3.64
N ARG A 523 7.60 19.16 4.29
CA ARG A 523 8.39 19.53 5.47
C ARG A 523 8.22 18.53 6.61
N GLY A 524 6.98 18.07 6.85
CA GLY A 524 6.66 17.09 7.90
C GLY A 524 7.35 15.74 7.71
N ILE A 525 7.62 15.35 6.45
CA ILE A 525 8.37 14.13 6.13
C ILE A 525 9.88 14.39 5.91
N GLY A 526 10.38 15.59 6.24
CA GLY A 526 11.82 15.88 6.28
C GLY A 526 12.41 16.63 5.07
N PHE A 527 11.60 17.10 4.12
CA PHE A 527 12.11 17.95 3.04
C PHE A 527 12.58 19.30 3.59
N ARG A 528 13.78 19.72 3.17
CA ARG A 528 14.28 21.08 3.39
C ARG A 528 13.59 22.02 2.39
N ILE A 529 13.20 23.20 2.84
CA ILE A 529 12.46 24.16 2.04
C ILE A 529 13.22 25.47 1.98
N ARG A 530 13.45 25.99 0.77
CA ARG A 530 14.01 27.32 0.52
C ARG A 530 13.21 28.06 -0.56
N PRO A 531 13.11 29.40 -0.52
CA PRO A 531 12.50 30.16 -1.62
C PRO A 531 13.34 30.02 -2.90
N THR A 532 12.71 30.22 -4.06
CA THR A 532 13.41 30.38 -5.34
C THR A 532 14.25 31.66 -5.33
N ALA A 533 15.38 31.66 -6.03
CA ALA A 533 16.30 32.80 -6.08
C ALA A 533 15.77 33.92 -6.97
N THR A 534 15.19 33.57 -8.12
CA THR A 534 14.73 34.50 -9.15
C THR A 534 13.26 34.88 -9.02
N ARG A 535 12.46 34.08 -8.29
CA ARG A 535 10.98 34.17 -8.23
C ARG A 535 10.28 33.91 -9.57
N ASN A 536 10.99 33.48 -10.61
CA ASN A 536 10.41 33.22 -11.93
C ASN A 536 9.46 32.00 -11.95
N CYS A 537 9.51 31.15 -10.91
CA CYS A 537 8.60 30.02 -10.76
C CYS A 537 7.35 30.37 -9.93
N ASP A 538 7.22 31.62 -9.45
CA ASP A 538 6.03 32.05 -8.69
C ASP A 538 4.80 32.04 -9.60
N VAL A 539 3.64 31.72 -9.01
CA VAL A 539 2.34 31.87 -9.68
C VAL A 539 1.66 33.14 -9.18
N SER A 540 0.68 33.66 -9.93
CA SER A 540 0.03 34.93 -9.60
C SER A 540 -0.61 35.02 -8.20
N TRP A 541 -0.80 33.90 -7.50
CA TRP A 541 -1.35 33.82 -6.15
C TRP A 541 -0.43 33.23 -5.08
N ALA A 542 0.77 32.74 -5.41
CA ALA A 542 1.62 32.05 -4.44
C ALA A 542 3.11 32.03 -4.82
N GLU A 543 3.94 32.11 -3.78
CA GLU A 543 5.40 32.02 -3.91
C GLU A 543 5.87 30.56 -4.09
N ALA A 544 6.74 30.35 -5.07
CA ALA A 544 7.39 29.07 -5.30
C ALA A 544 8.55 28.86 -4.33
N HIS A 545 8.65 27.63 -3.85
CA HIS A 545 9.76 27.18 -3.02
C HIS A 545 10.35 25.91 -3.61
N ILE A 546 11.65 25.74 -3.40
CA ILE A 546 12.38 24.52 -3.72
C ILE A 546 12.36 23.64 -2.48
N LEU A 547 11.94 22.40 -2.67
CA LEU A 547 11.87 21.38 -1.64
C LEU A 547 12.82 20.25 -1.99
N GLU A 548 13.70 19.91 -1.06
CA GLU A 548 14.78 18.95 -1.29
C GLU A 548 14.83 17.91 -0.16
N LEU A 549 14.85 16.65 -0.54
CA LEU A 549 15.19 15.52 0.31
C LEU A 549 16.39 14.81 -0.30
N ASP A 550 17.57 15.02 0.30
CA ASP A 550 18.83 14.44 -0.16
C ASP A 550 19.25 13.27 0.74
N LEU A 551 19.24 12.05 0.19
CA LEU A 551 19.59 10.82 0.89
C LEU A 551 20.82 10.12 0.28
N ARG A 552 21.59 10.82 -0.57
CA ARG A 552 22.75 10.26 -1.30
C ARG A 552 23.87 9.75 -0.40
N GLU A 553 24.00 10.30 0.80
CA GLU A 553 24.98 9.85 1.81
C GLU A 553 24.57 8.57 2.56
N GLY A 554 23.54 7.85 2.10
CA GLY A 554 23.06 6.61 2.73
C GLY A 554 22.15 6.83 3.94
N ASN A 555 21.65 8.06 4.11
CA ASN A 555 20.85 8.48 5.26
C ASN A 555 19.39 8.00 5.22
N PHE A 556 18.99 7.22 4.22
CA PHE A 556 17.59 6.76 4.06
C PHE A 556 17.08 6.03 5.31
N GLY A 557 17.87 5.09 5.83
CA GLY A 557 17.44 4.31 7.01
C GLY A 557 17.32 5.18 8.26
N ASP A 558 18.25 6.11 8.47
CA ASP A 558 18.21 7.05 9.59
C ASP A 558 17.03 8.04 9.46
N TRP A 559 16.72 8.47 8.23
CA TRP A 559 15.55 9.26 7.92
C TRP A 559 14.26 8.53 8.30
N VAL A 560 14.07 7.27 7.87
CA VAL A 560 12.88 6.49 8.26
C VAL A 560 12.83 6.27 9.77
N LEU A 561 13.95 5.96 10.41
CA LEU A 561 14.01 5.74 11.86
C LEU A 561 13.72 7.01 12.67
N SER A 562 13.92 8.20 12.10
CA SER A 562 13.62 9.47 12.76
C SER A 562 12.12 9.64 13.06
N PHE A 563 11.23 9.09 12.24
CA PHE A 563 9.78 9.15 12.46
C PHE A 563 9.34 8.42 13.74
N PHE A 564 10.02 7.32 14.07
CA PHE A 564 9.78 6.57 15.31
C PHE A 564 10.35 7.28 16.56
N LYS A 565 11.33 8.18 16.39
CA LYS A 565 11.88 8.98 17.49
C LYS A 565 10.98 10.19 17.79
N GLY A 566 10.49 10.85 16.75
CA GLY A 566 9.58 12.01 16.86
C GLY A 566 8.22 11.69 17.47
N SER A 567 7.74 10.45 17.37
CA SER A 567 6.47 10.03 18.01
C SER A 567 6.52 10.04 19.54
N GLY A 568 7.70 9.85 20.15
CA GLY A 568 7.90 9.96 21.60
C GLY A 568 7.96 11.40 22.12
N GLU A 569 8.38 12.35 21.27
CA GLU A 569 8.34 13.78 21.58
C GLU A 569 6.94 14.38 21.37
N MET A 570 6.16 13.83 20.43
CA MET A 570 4.79 14.29 20.18
C MET A 570 3.77 13.83 21.24
N GLU A 571 4.06 12.73 21.96
CA GLU A 571 3.32 12.32 23.19
C GLU A 571 3.81 13.04 24.46
N SER A 572 4.99 13.67 24.45
CA SER A 572 5.62 14.26 25.66
C SER A 572 5.62 15.79 25.72
N VAL A 573 5.05 16.48 24.73
CA VAL A 573 4.56 17.84 24.97
C VAL A 573 3.41 17.70 25.95
N MET A 574 3.65 18.03 27.22
CA MET A 574 2.61 18.29 28.20
C MET A 574 1.46 19.00 27.49
N MET A 575 0.28 18.40 27.55
CA MET A 575 -0.92 18.90 26.90
C MET A 575 -1.32 20.19 27.62
N ASP A 576 -0.65 21.30 27.29
CA ASP A 576 -0.98 22.62 27.79
C ASP A 576 -2.46 22.84 27.50
N VAL A 577 -3.22 23.16 28.55
CA VAL A 577 -4.65 23.42 28.44
C VAL A 577 -4.84 24.48 27.35
N PHE A 578 -5.79 24.30 26.43
CA PHE A 578 -5.88 25.10 25.19
C PHE A 578 -5.76 26.62 25.43
N HIS A 579 -6.31 27.13 26.54
CA HIS A 579 -6.28 28.54 26.90
C HIS A 579 -4.91 29.06 27.39
N ALA A 580 -3.99 28.18 27.77
CA ALA A 580 -2.63 28.52 28.21
C ALA A 580 -1.66 28.70 27.03
N LEU A 581 -2.05 28.29 25.82
CA LEU A 581 -1.25 28.46 24.61
C LEU A 581 -1.19 29.93 24.16
N SER A 582 -0.13 30.28 23.43
CA SER A 582 -0.04 31.58 22.75
C SER A 582 -1.19 31.74 21.73
N PRO A 583 -1.67 32.96 21.43
CA PRO A 583 -2.76 33.15 20.47
C PRO A 583 -2.52 32.53 19.09
N GLY A 584 -1.26 32.54 18.61
CA GLY A 584 -0.88 31.90 17.34
C GLY A 584 -0.93 30.37 17.40
N ASP A 585 -0.59 29.79 18.55
CA ASP A 585 -0.66 28.34 18.77
C ASP A 585 -2.10 27.85 19.04
N GLN A 586 -2.94 28.67 19.68
CA GLN A 586 -4.38 28.44 19.81
C GLN A 586 -5.05 28.35 18.43
N GLU A 587 -4.76 29.29 17.52
CA GLU A 587 -5.27 29.24 16.15
C GLU A 587 -4.78 28.00 15.40
N ARG A 588 -3.50 27.64 15.55
CA ARG A 588 -2.92 26.47 14.89
C ARG A 588 -3.53 25.17 15.43
N GLN A 589 -3.71 25.03 16.74
CA GLN A 589 -4.31 23.85 17.36
C GLN A 589 -5.80 23.75 17.03
N LEU A 590 -6.54 24.87 17.06
CA LEU A 590 -7.94 24.91 16.66
C LEU A 590 -8.13 24.44 15.22
N ARG A 591 -7.27 24.87 14.28
CA ARG A 591 -7.34 24.37 12.89
C ARG A 591 -7.21 22.86 12.80
N LYS A 592 -6.32 22.25 13.59
CA LYS A 592 -6.14 20.79 13.61
C LYS A 592 -7.38 20.09 14.16
N ILE A 593 -7.99 20.63 15.22
CA ILE A 593 -9.26 20.14 15.79
C ILE A 593 -10.38 20.24 14.74
N LEU A 594 -10.52 21.40 14.08
CA LEU A 594 -11.53 21.63 13.05
C LEU A 594 -11.38 20.71 11.84
N LEU A 595 -10.16 20.47 11.37
CA LEU A 595 -9.89 19.53 10.27
C LEU A 595 -10.21 18.08 10.64
N SER A 596 -10.12 17.73 11.91
CA SER A 596 -10.41 16.39 12.42
C SER A 596 -11.88 16.23 12.83
N LEU A 597 -12.76 17.20 12.54
CA LEU A 597 -14.12 17.19 13.07
C LEU A 597 -14.94 15.97 12.69
N HIS A 598 -14.69 15.34 11.54
CA HIS A 598 -15.42 14.13 11.10
C HIS A 598 -14.84 12.82 11.64
N ASP A 599 -13.70 12.86 12.33
CA ASP A 599 -13.00 11.70 12.87
C ASP A 599 -12.89 11.80 14.39
N PRO A 600 -13.87 11.26 15.14
CA PRO A 600 -13.84 11.28 16.60
C PRO A 600 -12.63 10.56 17.22
N VAL A 601 -11.99 9.62 16.50
CA VAL A 601 -10.79 8.93 17.01
C VAL A 601 -9.59 9.87 16.96
N GLU A 602 -9.43 10.63 15.88
CA GLU A 602 -8.39 11.65 15.78
C GLU A 602 -8.63 12.82 16.75
N LEU A 603 -9.88 13.11 17.12
CA LEU A 603 -10.19 14.13 18.12
C LEU A 603 -9.83 13.72 19.55
N GLU A 604 -9.66 12.43 19.82
CA GLU A 604 -9.38 11.90 21.15
C GLU A 604 -8.04 12.43 21.69
N LYS A 605 -7.06 12.64 20.81
CA LYS A 605 -5.76 13.25 21.14
C LYS A 605 -5.84 14.73 21.52
N TYR A 606 -7.01 15.37 21.44
CA TYR A 606 -7.22 16.77 21.83
C TYR A 606 -8.17 16.91 23.02
N ALA A 607 -8.93 15.87 23.37
CA ALA A 607 -9.95 15.93 24.42
C ALA A 607 -9.40 16.40 25.77
N GLY A 608 -8.21 15.91 26.15
CA GLY A 608 -7.53 16.29 27.40
C GLY A 608 -7.15 17.77 27.53
N ALA A 609 -7.17 18.55 26.45
CA ALA A 609 -6.91 19.99 26.48
C ALA A 609 -8.14 20.84 26.87
N PHE A 610 -9.31 20.19 27.03
CA PHE A 610 -10.60 20.82 27.29
C PHE A 610 -11.23 20.27 28.59
N PRO A 611 -11.39 21.09 29.64
CA PRO A 611 -12.07 20.67 30.87
C PRO A 611 -13.48 20.13 30.61
N GLY A 612 -13.81 18.98 31.21
CA GLY A 612 -15.14 18.35 31.08
C GLY A 612 -15.37 17.58 29.77
N VAL A 613 -14.37 17.46 28.89
CA VAL A 613 -14.46 16.70 27.63
C VAL A 613 -13.69 15.38 27.78
N GLY A 614 -14.43 14.27 27.89
CA GLY A 614 -13.86 12.95 28.19
C GLY A 614 -13.48 12.10 26.98
N SER A 615 -13.89 12.47 25.78
CA SER A 615 -13.65 11.69 24.56
C SER A 615 -13.61 12.58 23.31
N GLY A 616 -13.07 12.07 22.21
CA GLY A 616 -13.10 12.79 20.93
C GLY A 616 -14.51 13.02 20.38
N ILE A 617 -15.48 12.16 20.70
CA ILE A 617 -16.91 12.36 20.39
C ILE A 617 -17.48 13.54 21.19
N ASP A 618 -17.11 13.66 22.47
CA ASP A 618 -17.55 14.79 23.30
C ASP A 618 -16.94 16.11 22.81
N LEU A 619 -15.67 16.08 22.36
CA LEU A 619 -15.00 17.22 21.77
C LEU A 619 -15.68 17.65 20.46
N GLN A 620 -16.02 16.69 19.59
CA GLN A 620 -16.75 16.93 18.35
C GLN A 620 -18.09 17.65 18.63
N ARG A 621 -18.90 17.10 19.56
CA ARG A 621 -20.19 17.70 19.94
C ARG A 621 -20.01 19.09 20.53
N PHE A 622 -19.00 19.28 21.37
CA PHE A 622 -18.68 20.56 21.98
C PHE A 622 -18.37 21.63 20.92
N MET A 623 -17.52 21.31 19.95
CA MET A 623 -17.16 22.22 18.85
C MET A 623 -18.36 22.56 17.96
N LEU A 624 -19.14 21.56 17.55
CA LEU A 624 -20.33 21.77 16.71
C LEU A 624 -21.41 22.57 17.43
N ARG A 625 -21.57 22.37 18.74
CA ARG A 625 -22.49 23.14 19.57
C ARG A 625 -22.08 24.62 19.60
N LEU A 626 -20.79 24.91 19.79
CA LEU A 626 -20.29 26.29 19.81
C LEU A 626 -20.44 27.00 18.46
N MET A 627 -20.29 26.29 17.35
CA MET A 627 -20.56 26.87 16.03
C MET A 627 -22.05 27.21 15.83
N LYS A 628 -22.96 26.41 16.42
CA LYS A 628 -24.41 26.55 16.26
C LYS A 628 -25.08 27.55 17.21
N ILE A 629 -24.55 27.77 18.41
CA ILE A 629 -25.06 28.77 19.38
C ILE A 629 -24.37 30.13 19.17
N SER A 630 -24.02 30.45 17.92
CA SER A 630 -23.29 31.68 17.60
C SER A 630 -24.19 32.91 17.86
N GLY A 631 -23.66 33.88 18.60
CA GLY A 631 -24.40 35.02 19.17
C GLY A 631 -24.21 35.22 20.68
N GLU A 632 -24.33 34.15 21.48
CA GLU A 632 -24.26 34.23 22.96
C GLU A 632 -22.83 34.01 23.51
N ALA A 633 -21.96 33.34 22.73
CA ALA A 633 -20.60 32.98 23.12
C ALA A 633 -19.49 33.91 22.59
N GLY A 634 -19.82 34.97 21.84
CA GLY A 634 -18.83 35.89 21.24
C GLY A 634 -18.30 35.48 19.85
N LEU A 635 -18.76 34.35 19.30
CA LEU A 635 -18.66 33.99 17.88
C LEU A 635 -19.88 34.54 17.15
N THR A 636 -19.70 35.35 16.11
CA THR A 636 -20.82 35.88 15.30
C THR A 636 -21.50 34.77 14.51
N GLU A 637 -22.80 34.90 14.26
CA GLU A 637 -23.57 33.93 13.44
C GLU A 637 -22.92 33.71 12.07
N GLU A 638 -22.46 34.78 11.43
CA GLU A 638 -21.71 34.73 10.16
C GLU A 638 -20.44 33.85 10.25
N TYR A 639 -19.64 33.99 11.31
CA TYR A 639 -18.43 33.18 11.49
C TYR A 639 -18.74 31.74 11.90
N GLY A 640 -19.80 31.51 12.67
CA GLY A 640 -20.30 30.18 13.00
C GLY A 640 -20.71 29.42 11.74
N SER A 641 -21.51 30.05 10.87
CA SER A 641 -21.94 29.47 9.60
C SER A 641 -20.78 29.20 8.65
N LEU A 642 -19.80 30.12 8.55
CA LEU A 642 -18.58 29.93 7.75
C LEU A 642 -17.77 28.71 8.20
N LEU A 643 -17.55 28.57 9.50
CA LEU A 643 -16.80 27.43 10.07
C LEU A 643 -17.56 26.12 9.89
N TYR A 644 -18.87 26.14 10.08
CA TYR A 644 -19.74 24.97 9.89
C TYR A 644 -19.77 24.51 8.43
N ALA A 645 -19.90 25.45 7.48
CA ALA A 645 -19.84 25.16 6.06
C ALA A 645 -18.47 24.57 5.67
N ALA A 646 -17.38 25.16 6.14
CA ALA A 646 -16.01 24.78 5.78
C ALA A 646 -15.55 23.43 6.36
N TYR A 647 -15.90 23.15 7.62
CA TYR A 647 -15.31 22.03 8.37
C TYR A 647 -16.29 20.93 8.74
N TRP A 648 -17.60 21.14 8.55
CA TRP A 648 -18.62 20.11 8.79
C TRP A 648 -19.41 19.76 7.52
N GLN A 649 -20.10 20.72 6.92
CA GLN A 649 -21.03 20.46 5.81
C GLN A 649 -20.30 20.12 4.50
N HIS A 650 -19.22 20.83 4.20
CA HIS A 650 -18.40 20.63 2.99
C HIS A 650 -16.92 20.45 3.36
N ALA A 651 -16.66 19.64 4.38
CA ALA A 651 -15.31 19.32 4.81
C ALA A 651 -14.47 18.79 3.64
N GLY A 652 -13.27 19.35 3.44
CA GLY A 652 -12.39 19.00 2.31
C GLY A 652 -12.79 19.62 0.95
N ASN A 653 -13.94 20.29 0.84
CA ASN A 653 -14.41 20.94 -0.39
C ASN A 653 -14.69 22.42 -0.16
N SER A 654 -13.63 23.23 -0.18
CA SER A 654 -13.70 24.67 0.07
C SER A 654 -14.50 25.44 -1.00
N ASP A 655 -14.62 24.90 -2.22
CA ASP A 655 -15.38 25.54 -3.30
C ASP A 655 -16.89 25.37 -3.07
N ALA A 656 -17.33 24.17 -2.66
CA ALA A 656 -18.71 23.94 -2.23
C ALA A 656 -19.05 24.77 -0.99
N ALA A 657 -18.12 24.88 -0.02
CA ALA A 657 -18.30 25.73 1.15
C ALA A 657 -18.41 27.23 0.80
N ALA A 658 -17.59 27.72 -0.13
CA ALA A 658 -17.64 29.10 -0.59
C ALA A 658 -18.95 29.42 -1.33
N LEU A 659 -19.42 28.48 -2.16
CA LEU A 659 -20.69 28.57 -2.87
C LEU A 659 -21.87 28.61 -1.89
N GLU A 660 -21.88 27.73 -0.89
CA GLU A 660 -22.90 27.69 0.17
C GLU A 660 -22.97 29.02 0.93
N CYS A 661 -21.82 29.63 1.22
CA CYS A 661 -21.75 30.96 1.84
C CYS A 661 -22.04 32.11 0.87
N SER A 662 -22.36 31.85 -0.40
CA SER A 662 -22.57 32.88 -1.45
C SER A 662 -21.38 33.84 -1.60
N MET A 663 -20.16 33.30 -1.47
CA MET A 663 -18.91 34.08 -1.52
C MET A 663 -18.01 33.62 -2.67
N SER A 664 -17.23 34.56 -3.23
CA SER A 664 -16.08 34.17 -4.06
C SER A 664 -15.06 33.41 -3.20
N ARG A 665 -14.28 32.51 -3.81
CA ARG A 665 -13.25 31.72 -3.12
C ARG A 665 -12.26 32.60 -2.33
N ALA A 666 -11.81 33.72 -2.92
CA ALA A 666 -10.89 34.66 -2.27
C ALA A 666 -11.55 35.37 -1.06
N THR A 667 -12.82 35.75 -1.18
CA THR A 667 -13.58 36.34 -0.08
C THR A 667 -13.76 35.32 1.04
N PHE A 668 -14.14 34.08 0.70
CA PHE A 668 -14.36 32.99 1.64
C PHE A 668 -13.10 32.71 2.47
N TYR A 669 -11.93 32.51 1.86
CA TYR A 669 -10.69 32.25 2.62
C TYR A 669 -10.29 33.41 3.54
N ARG A 670 -10.49 34.66 3.11
CA ARG A 670 -10.19 35.84 3.93
C ARG A 670 -11.08 35.90 5.17
N TYR A 671 -12.38 35.59 5.02
CA TYR A 671 -13.33 35.56 6.12
C TYR A 671 -13.16 34.32 7.01
N LEU A 672 -12.87 33.16 6.42
CA LEU A 672 -12.57 31.93 7.14
C LEU A 672 -11.35 32.09 8.05
N LYS A 673 -10.29 32.77 7.59
CA LYS A 673 -9.12 33.10 8.42
C LYS A 673 -9.50 33.94 9.64
N LYS A 674 -10.39 34.94 9.47
CA LYS A 674 -10.90 35.77 10.57
C LYS A 674 -11.81 34.98 11.52
N ALA A 675 -12.64 34.09 10.98
CA ALA A 675 -13.53 33.23 11.74
C ALA A 675 -12.74 32.28 12.66
N ILE A 676 -11.67 31.66 12.15
CA ILE A 676 -10.78 30.80 12.95
C ILE A 676 -10.09 31.59 14.07
N ALA A 677 -9.55 32.77 13.77
CA ALA A 677 -8.90 33.63 14.76
C ALA A 677 -9.87 34.10 15.85
N ASN A 678 -11.11 34.44 15.47
CA ASN A 678 -12.16 34.78 16.42
C ASN A 678 -12.57 33.56 17.25
N PHE A 679 -12.73 32.39 16.64
CA PHE A 679 -13.16 31.19 17.33
C PHE A 679 -12.11 30.69 18.33
N ALA A 680 -10.81 30.75 18.00
CA ALA A 680 -9.73 30.42 18.93
C ALA A 680 -9.77 31.30 20.19
N ARG A 681 -9.94 32.61 20.00
CA ARG A 681 -10.05 33.58 21.10
C ARG A 681 -11.30 33.35 21.97
N VAL A 682 -12.44 33.06 21.35
CA VAL A 682 -13.69 32.74 22.05
C VAL A 682 -13.52 31.48 22.89
N LEU A 683 -12.95 30.43 22.30
CA LEU A 683 -12.68 29.16 22.94
C LEU A 683 -11.77 29.32 24.16
N ALA A 684 -10.66 30.07 24.01
CA ALA A 684 -9.73 30.35 25.10
C ALA A 684 -10.40 31.12 26.26
N ALA A 685 -11.22 32.13 25.95
CA ALA A 685 -11.94 32.91 26.95
C ALA A 685 -12.99 32.08 27.71
N GLN A 686 -13.73 31.21 27.03
CA GLN A 686 -14.68 30.31 27.68
C GLN A 686 -13.99 29.31 28.61
N LEU A 687 -12.87 28.74 28.18
CA LEU A 687 -12.11 27.79 28.99
C LEU A 687 -11.43 28.45 30.21
N GLN A 688 -11.07 29.73 30.12
CA GLN A 688 -10.60 30.51 31.28
C GLN A 688 -11.72 30.78 32.29
N ASN A 689 -12.93 31.10 31.81
CA ASN A 689 -14.08 31.36 32.67
C ASN A 689 -14.58 30.09 33.38
N SER A 690 -14.62 28.95 32.68
CA SER A 690 -15.00 27.65 33.28
C SER A 690 -13.96 27.10 34.27
N ALA A 691 -12.72 27.57 34.23
CA ALA A 691 -11.69 27.21 35.21
C ALA A 691 -11.74 28.05 36.51
N MET A 692 -12.51 29.16 36.52
CA MET A 692 -12.62 30.11 37.64
C MET A 692 -13.91 29.95 38.47
N GLU A 693 -14.86 29.13 38.04
CA GLU A 693 -16.02 28.75 38.85
C GLU A 693 -15.68 27.49 39.67
N PRO A 694 -15.56 27.57 41.02
CA PRO A 694 -15.49 26.37 41.84
C PRO A 694 -16.84 25.65 41.79
N GLU A 695 -16.81 24.33 41.60
CA GLU A 695 -17.96 23.45 41.77
C GLU A 695 -18.65 23.76 43.11
N HIS A 696 -19.94 24.11 43.04
CA HIS A 696 -20.83 24.24 44.19
C HIS A 696 -21.79 23.06 44.26
#